data_AF-A0A2D5YYD0-F1
#
_entry.id   AF-A0A2D5YYD0-F1
#
_cell.length_a   1.000
_cell.length_b   1.000
_cell.length_c   1.000
_cell.angle_alpha   90.00
_cell.angle_beta   90.00
_cell.angle_gamma   90.00
#
_symmetry.space_group_name_H-M   'P 1'
#
loop_
_entity.id
_entity.type
_entity.pdbx_description
1 polymer ?
#
loop_
_entity_poly.entity_id
_entity_poly.type
_entity_poly.pdbx_seq_one_letter_code
_entity_poly.pdbx_strand_id
1 'polypeptide(L)'
;MNRIGFWARLMMGCAMLTAAGAAAGCAAMETVEGKPTDLPTNYRDLQIYATSEADADDPGLIEVTVHLVNRGRRTLPTHIRLSANAAAGFEGAEGSVRLMRGAKKTWTCTLRPPDGMTYEILTGEIAFGDTRARELHIAVQGADPEGDIPKGVERIDEKARVVGTHAPRLQIDWWQKHRSSSIHPDQRVGPLITLAEAGKTDYVIVAVVMPSADDGGTLSLDEWAAREGLRPGEDMLIGAVRDLQRCVSVMSGGGEMRVERGRAAGRRAIVLALNPDVDWPHNDSYHLKTTRDGDVRIEAGELDGLRQGIYGLLTGHLDCHWFMPGEMGEEIPQPEGGRVVIGQIDERRSPTFFSGFGTSWGSHRDWDCRNRSYINRGRMVYGHAWTGFVSEAGYAYDEFPDMWARGRDGNVLIRRHSSGSTNFCSTSPEVIEIVARKVNERLRDPNALVTSLDPNDYAPMCLCDRCLALDASYGVTEQDGTYVTDRLIHFSNEIYDRMDEENKEKFLGILVYAFQIELPTSAVPHPNHAGMVCNMGWTYDHTRPFTDPTDPTNREFYELIKGWGELLGQFGYYDYYGHWAHFGPWGQVQKMREDLVAFRDLGGTYLMLECQPNFPMAGLNHYISGRLSWDVDADVDVLLEEFFTKFYGPAAGPMRSFWMDIEKYYALLRAGPHGAERVRHTPGMWEALRAHLDEAQAITASLPAEQKRFADRIEFTRDGFEMGWRQYNFEVSYTSQKADAQETLAAADEHLMWLTRMKEKYAPGTYWPTYLPSYYYARVEKPFAEAKTKAAERLSAGG
;
A
#
# COMPACT_ATOMS: atom_id res chain seq x y z
N MET A 1 -48.23 5.85 26.67
CA MET A 1 -48.66 4.73 25.81
C MET A 1 -48.56 5.15 24.35
N ASN A 2 -47.85 4.34 23.55
CA ASN A 2 -47.70 4.39 22.10
C ASN A 2 -47.07 5.64 21.46
N ARG A 3 -45.72 5.65 21.35
CA ARG A 3 -44.97 6.33 20.26
C ARG A 3 -43.49 5.91 20.13
N ILE A 4 -43.17 4.64 20.40
CA ILE A 4 -41.79 4.09 20.32
C ILE A 4 -41.60 3.16 19.08
N GLY A 5 -42.64 2.93 18.28
CA GLY A 5 -42.63 1.90 17.22
C GLY A 5 -42.27 2.34 15.79
N PHE A 6 -41.88 3.60 15.53
CA PHE A 6 -41.70 4.08 14.14
C PHE A 6 -40.24 4.36 13.73
N TRP A 7 -39.32 4.60 14.68
CA TRP A 7 -37.91 4.87 14.37
C TRP A 7 -37.03 3.61 14.27
N ALA A 8 -37.43 2.50 14.90
CA ALA A 8 -36.66 1.24 14.84
C ALA A 8 -36.76 0.50 13.48
N ARG A 9 -37.72 0.86 12.62
CA ARG A 9 -37.89 0.22 11.30
C ARG A 9 -37.16 0.92 10.15
N LEU A 10 -36.69 2.17 10.32
CA LEU A 10 -35.88 2.84 9.31
C LEU A 10 -34.38 2.51 9.45
N MET A 11 -33.87 2.36 10.68
CA MET A 11 -32.45 2.03 10.91
C MET A 11 -32.09 0.57 10.60
N MET A 12 -33.03 -0.35 10.74
CA MET A 12 -32.84 -1.75 10.32
C MET A 12 -32.79 -1.90 8.78
N GLY A 13 -33.22 -0.87 8.03
CA GLY A 13 -33.13 -0.81 6.57
C GLY A 13 -31.76 -0.35 6.05
N CYS A 14 -31.06 0.54 6.76
CA CYS A 14 -29.72 1.01 6.32
C CYS A 14 -28.59 0.07 6.70
N ALA A 15 -28.67 -0.63 7.84
CA ALA A 15 -27.61 -1.56 8.27
C ALA A 15 -27.57 -2.89 7.47
N MET A 16 -28.64 -3.22 6.74
CA MET A 16 -28.66 -4.39 5.83
C MET A 16 -28.32 -4.07 4.37
N LEU A 17 -28.25 -2.78 3.99
CA LEU A 17 -27.89 -2.36 2.63
C LEU A 17 -26.38 -2.18 2.42
N THR A 18 -25.58 -2.06 3.49
CA THR A 18 -24.11 -2.07 3.41
C THR A 18 -23.51 -3.48 3.31
N ALA A 19 -24.22 -4.52 3.74
CA ALA A 19 -23.79 -5.92 3.58
C ALA A 19 -24.27 -6.56 2.26
N ALA A 20 -25.32 -6.01 1.62
CA ALA A 20 -25.88 -6.53 0.37
C ALA A 20 -25.36 -5.83 -0.90
N GLY A 21 -24.80 -4.62 -0.78
CA GLY A 21 -24.17 -3.90 -1.90
C GLY A 21 -22.75 -4.37 -2.27
N ALA A 22 -22.04 -5.03 -1.34
CA ALA A 22 -20.71 -5.61 -1.57
C ALA A 22 -20.74 -7.04 -2.15
N ALA A 23 -21.93 -7.60 -2.37
CA ALA A 23 -22.12 -8.97 -2.86
C ALA A 23 -22.57 -9.05 -4.34
N ALA A 24 -22.66 -7.93 -5.06
CA ALA A 24 -22.88 -7.91 -6.51
C ALA A 24 -21.56 -8.13 -7.28
N GLY A 25 -20.93 -9.25 -6.96
CA GLY A 25 -19.66 -9.70 -7.50
C GLY A 25 -19.32 -11.09 -7.00
N CYS A 26 -20.33 -11.92 -6.69
CA CYS A 26 -20.10 -13.36 -6.60
C CYS A 26 -19.80 -13.85 -8.02
N ALA A 27 -18.55 -13.65 -8.45
CA ALA A 27 -18.03 -14.22 -9.67
C ALA A 27 -18.33 -15.70 -9.61
N ALA A 28 -19.18 -16.17 -10.54
CA ALA A 28 -19.15 -17.57 -10.93
C ALA A 28 -17.67 -17.93 -11.11
N MET A 29 -17.26 -19.09 -10.61
CA MET A 29 -15.90 -19.58 -10.80
C MET A 29 -15.66 -19.77 -12.29
N GLU A 30 -15.22 -18.73 -12.97
CA GLU A 30 -14.78 -18.80 -14.35
C GLU A 30 -13.49 -19.61 -14.37
N THR A 31 -13.52 -20.66 -15.18
CA THR A 31 -12.34 -21.46 -15.47
C THR A 31 -11.36 -20.61 -16.25
N VAL A 32 -10.24 -20.24 -15.64
CA VAL A 32 -9.13 -19.60 -16.34
C VAL A 32 -8.50 -20.66 -17.23
N GLU A 33 -8.59 -20.47 -18.54
CA GLU A 33 -8.04 -21.42 -19.51
C GLU A 33 -6.53 -21.62 -19.26
N GLY A 34 -6.08 -22.88 -19.21
CA GLY A 34 -4.69 -23.22 -18.93
C GLY A 34 -4.30 -23.21 -17.44
N LYS A 35 -5.14 -22.70 -16.54
CA LYS A 35 -4.91 -22.85 -15.08
C LYS A 35 -5.23 -24.29 -14.66
N PRO A 36 -4.29 -25.03 -14.05
CA PRO A 36 -4.56 -26.39 -13.58
C PRO A 36 -5.68 -26.41 -12.53
N THR A 37 -6.59 -27.38 -12.65
CA THR A 37 -7.82 -27.45 -11.85
C THR A 37 -7.59 -27.78 -10.38
N ASP A 38 -6.45 -28.41 -10.08
CA ASP A 38 -6.07 -28.84 -8.74
C ASP A 38 -5.51 -27.70 -7.88
N LEU A 39 -5.19 -26.55 -8.50
CA LEU A 39 -4.71 -25.39 -7.77
C LEU A 39 -5.80 -24.74 -6.90
N PRO A 40 -5.42 -24.12 -5.78
CA PRO A 40 -6.27 -23.19 -5.06
C PRO A 40 -6.80 -22.09 -6.00
N THR A 41 -8.02 -21.59 -5.73
CA THR A 41 -8.61 -20.55 -6.59
C THR A 41 -7.81 -19.27 -6.47
N ASN A 42 -7.56 -18.83 -5.24
CA ASN A 42 -6.69 -17.70 -4.93
C ASN A 42 -5.43 -18.17 -4.19
N TYR A 43 -4.37 -17.36 -4.19
CA TYR A 43 -3.16 -17.65 -3.40
C TYR A 43 -3.51 -17.83 -1.90
N ARG A 44 -4.28 -16.90 -1.33
CA ARG A 44 -4.71 -16.91 0.08
C ARG A 44 -5.63 -18.06 0.50
N ASP A 45 -6.19 -18.81 -0.46
CA ASP A 45 -7.05 -19.95 -0.15
C ASP A 45 -6.27 -21.07 0.54
N LEU A 46 -4.94 -21.09 0.40
CA LEU A 46 -4.04 -21.93 1.19
C LEU A 46 -3.02 -21.06 1.92
N GLN A 47 -3.15 -20.98 3.23
CA GLN A 47 -2.15 -20.41 4.13
C GLN A 47 -1.17 -21.50 4.57
N ILE A 48 0.12 -21.16 4.64
CA ILE A 48 1.21 -22.08 4.95
C ILE A 48 2.18 -21.36 5.87
N TYR A 49 2.52 -21.98 7.00
CA TYR A 49 3.55 -21.51 7.93
C TYR A 49 4.17 -22.72 8.63
N ALA A 50 5.40 -22.59 9.10
CA ALA A 50 6.08 -23.64 9.85
C ALA A 50 6.45 -23.16 11.25
N THR A 51 6.46 -24.10 12.19
CA THR A 51 6.94 -23.94 13.56
C THR A 51 7.91 -25.07 13.87
N SER A 52 8.60 -25.00 15.01
CA SER A 52 9.42 -26.11 15.50
C SER A 52 9.47 -26.18 17.00
N GLU A 53 9.70 -27.37 17.52
CA GLU A 53 9.96 -27.63 18.93
C GLU A 53 11.12 -28.63 19.06
N ALA A 54 11.90 -28.54 20.13
CA ALA A 54 12.88 -29.56 20.45
C ALA A 54 12.17 -30.81 20.97
N ASP A 55 12.62 -32.00 20.58
CA ASP A 55 12.08 -33.25 21.10
C ASP A 55 12.27 -33.33 22.62
N ALA A 56 11.24 -33.80 23.31
CA ALA A 56 11.20 -33.80 24.77
C ALA A 56 12.24 -34.75 25.39
N ASP A 57 12.57 -35.84 24.69
CA ASP A 57 13.52 -36.86 25.14
C ASP A 57 14.92 -36.66 24.54
N ASP A 58 15.03 -35.96 23.41
CA ASP A 58 16.29 -35.64 22.73
C ASP A 58 16.32 -34.18 22.23
N PRO A 59 16.76 -33.20 23.06
CA PRO A 59 16.83 -31.79 22.66
C PRO A 59 17.73 -31.49 21.45
N GLY A 60 18.55 -32.46 21.01
CA GLY A 60 19.34 -32.36 19.78
C GLY A 60 18.56 -32.69 18.50
N LEU A 61 17.35 -33.22 18.64
CA LEU A 61 16.39 -33.46 17.57
C LEU A 61 15.35 -32.34 17.57
N ILE A 62 15.18 -31.66 16.44
CA ILE A 62 14.18 -30.61 16.28
C ILE A 62 13.05 -31.13 15.39
N GLU A 63 11.82 -31.14 15.91
CA GLU A 63 10.62 -31.45 15.15
C GLU A 63 10.11 -30.16 14.49
N VAL A 64 10.08 -30.16 13.16
CA VAL A 64 9.51 -29.08 12.34
C VAL A 64 8.09 -29.47 11.96
N THR A 65 7.14 -28.57 12.24
CA THR A 65 5.74 -28.72 11.90
C THR A 65 5.33 -27.71 10.84
N VAL A 66 4.96 -28.19 9.64
CA VAL A 66 4.36 -27.38 8.58
C VAL A 66 2.84 -27.39 8.75
N HIS A 67 2.26 -26.21 8.97
CA HIS A 67 0.82 -25.99 9.10
C HIS A 67 0.23 -25.59 7.74
N LEU A 68 -0.88 -26.23 7.38
CA LEU A 68 -1.59 -26.01 6.13
C LEU A 68 -3.04 -25.68 6.46
N VAL A 69 -3.51 -24.50 6.04
CA VAL A 69 -4.90 -24.05 6.29
C VAL A 69 -5.60 -23.78 4.96
N ASN A 70 -6.59 -24.61 4.62
CA ASN A 70 -7.40 -24.42 3.42
C ASN A 70 -8.61 -23.56 3.73
N ARG A 71 -8.51 -22.28 3.41
CA ARG A 71 -9.60 -21.29 3.47
C ARG A 71 -10.46 -21.30 2.21
N GLY A 72 -10.05 -22.04 1.17
CA GLY A 72 -10.76 -22.18 -0.09
C GLY A 72 -12.01 -23.07 -0.01
N ARG A 73 -12.71 -23.19 -1.16
CA ARG A 73 -13.97 -23.97 -1.26
C ARG A 73 -13.78 -25.41 -1.74
N ARG A 74 -12.57 -25.79 -2.17
CA ARG A 74 -12.25 -27.10 -2.75
C ARG A 74 -11.40 -27.93 -1.80
N THR A 75 -11.44 -29.25 -1.92
CA THR A 75 -10.46 -30.13 -1.27
C THR A 75 -9.16 -30.09 -2.06
N LEU A 76 -8.03 -29.97 -1.38
CA LEU A 76 -6.71 -29.88 -1.99
C LEU A 76 -5.92 -31.18 -1.70
N PRO A 77 -5.58 -31.98 -2.72
CA PRO A 77 -4.67 -33.12 -2.56
C PRO A 77 -3.23 -32.61 -2.54
N THR A 78 -2.75 -32.18 -1.37
CA THR A 78 -1.47 -31.49 -1.22
C THR A 78 -0.33 -32.48 -1.04
N HIS A 79 0.71 -32.39 -1.87
CA HIS A 79 1.99 -33.07 -1.69
C HIS A 79 3.06 -32.04 -1.30
N ILE A 80 3.89 -32.38 -0.32
CA ILE A 80 4.94 -31.52 0.22
C ILE A 80 6.24 -32.28 0.16
N ARG A 81 7.29 -31.61 -0.30
CA ARG A 81 8.64 -32.15 -0.34
C ARG A 81 9.64 -31.09 0.11
N LEU A 82 10.52 -31.46 1.02
CA LEU A 82 11.71 -30.69 1.39
C LEU A 82 12.95 -31.50 1.01
N SER A 83 13.89 -30.85 0.34
CA SER A 83 15.16 -31.44 -0.07
C SER A 83 16.10 -31.62 1.12
N ALA A 84 17.00 -32.59 1.02
CA ALA A 84 18.06 -32.75 2.02
C ALA A 84 18.91 -31.47 2.14
N ASN A 85 19.22 -31.07 3.37
CA ASN A 85 20.15 -30.00 3.67
C ASN A 85 21.12 -30.52 4.74
N ALA A 86 22.34 -30.88 4.31
CA ALA A 86 23.37 -31.41 5.20
C ALA A 86 23.85 -30.41 6.25
N ALA A 87 23.86 -29.10 5.94
CA ALA A 87 24.27 -28.06 6.87
C ALA A 87 23.24 -27.86 8.00
N ALA A 88 21.97 -28.14 7.73
CA ALA A 88 20.92 -28.20 8.75
C ALA A 88 20.81 -29.58 9.44
N GLY A 89 21.61 -30.58 9.04
CA GLY A 89 21.45 -31.95 9.52
C GLY A 89 20.09 -32.56 9.18
N PHE A 90 19.58 -32.26 7.98
CA PHE A 90 18.28 -32.69 7.47
C PHE A 90 18.44 -33.60 6.25
N GLU A 91 17.90 -34.81 6.32
CA GLU A 91 18.04 -35.83 5.26
C GLU A 91 17.04 -35.67 4.10
N GLY A 92 16.13 -34.70 4.20
CA GLY A 92 15.01 -34.54 3.27
C GLY A 92 13.78 -35.28 3.78
N ALA A 93 12.60 -34.80 3.39
CA ALA A 93 11.34 -35.44 3.74
C ALA A 93 10.26 -35.10 2.71
N GLU A 94 9.32 -36.01 2.51
CA GLU A 94 8.15 -35.80 1.68
C GLU A 94 6.90 -36.39 2.33
N GLY A 95 5.73 -35.89 1.95
CA GLY A 95 4.47 -36.35 2.49
C GLY A 95 3.28 -35.82 1.72
N SER A 96 2.12 -36.43 1.96
CA SER A 96 0.87 -36.03 1.31
C SER A 96 -0.22 -35.82 2.35
N VAL A 97 -0.97 -34.73 2.19
CA VAL A 97 -2.07 -34.34 3.05
C VAL A 97 -3.29 -34.06 2.19
N ARG A 98 -4.39 -34.77 2.46
CA ARG A 98 -5.69 -34.43 1.87
C ARG A 98 -6.35 -33.33 2.69
N LEU A 99 -6.28 -32.11 2.18
CA LEU A 99 -6.70 -30.91 2.90
C LEU A 99 -8.14 -30.55 2.51
N MET A 100 -9.09 -31.01 3.32
CA MET A 100 -10.52 -30.74 3.13
C MET A 100 -10.81 -29.23 3.20
N ARG A 101 -11.92 -28.79 2.59
CA ARG A 101 -12.40 -27.40 2.68
C ARG A 101 -12.50 -26.96 4.14
N GLY A 102 -11.92 -25.80 4.47
CA GLY A 102 -11.95 -25.22 5.82
C GLY A 102 -11.06 -25.95 6.83
N ALA A 103 -10.32 -26.99 6.43
CA ALA A 103 -9.51 -27.77 7.36
C ALA A 103 -8.13 -27.13 7.58
N LYS A 104 -7.65 -27.25 8.82
CA LYS A 104 -6.24 -27.13 9.18
C LYS A 104 -5.65 -28.53 9.34
N LYS A 105 -4.47 -28.75 8.77
CA LYS A 105 -3.67 -29.98 8.93
C LYS A 105 -2.21 -29.62 9.16
N THR A 106 -1.47 -30.56 9.70
CA THR A 106 -0.03 -30.47 9.89
C THR A 106 0.68 -31.59 9.16
N TRP A 107 1.91 -31.33 8.76
CA TRP A 107 2.88 -32.32 8.30
C TRP A 107 4.18 -32.07 9.06
N THR A 108 4.76 -33.12 9.64
CA THR A 108 5.96 -33.01 10.47
C THR A 108 7.15 -33.70 9.83
N CYS A 109 8.33 -33.16 10.09
CA CYS A 109 9.62 -33.77 9.80
C CYS A 109 10.61 -33.42 10.91
N THR A 110 11.75 -34.08 10.94
CA THR A 110 12.77 -33.86 11.98
C THR A 110 14.12 -33.54 11.36
N LEU A 111 14.89 -32.68 12.01
CA LEU A 111 16.30 -32.46 11.69
C LEU A 111 17.17 -32.58 12.95
N ARG A 112 18.46 -32.86 12.77
CA ARG A 112 19.47 -32.88 13.83
C ARG A 112 20.52 -31.81 13.54
N PRO A 113 20.29 -30.53 13.92
CA PRO A 113 21.23 -29.46 13.65
C PRO A 113 22.63 -29.80 14.16
N PRO A 114 23.71 -29.52 13.41
CA PRO A 114 25.06 -29.59 13.95
C PRO A 114 25.28 -28.52 15.03
N ASP A 115 26.24 -28.75 15.92
CA ASP A 115 26.60 -27.76 16.94
C ASP A 115 27.18 -26.50 16.27
N GLY A 116 26.75 -25.33 16.73
CA GLY A 116 27.20 -24.05 16.16
C GLY A 116 26.58 -23.68 14.82
N MET A 117 25.55 -24.40 14.35
CA MET A 117 24.72 -23.95 13.23
C MET A 117 24.17 -22.56 13.52
N THR A 118 24.31 -21.62 12.59
CA THR A 118 23.81 -20.25 12.77
C THR A 118 22.47 -20.08 12.08
N TYR A 119 22.38 -20.35 10.79
CA TYR A 119 21.19 -20.15 9.99
C TYR A 119 21.23 -20.99 8.72
N GLU A 120 20.13 -21.68 8.42
CA GLU A 120 19.97 -22.50 7.24
C GLU A 120 18.56 -22.35 6.65
N ILE A 121 18.42 -22.55 5.34
CA ILE A 121 17.12 -22.56 4.67
C ILE A 121 16.87 -23.96 4.13
N LEU A 122 15.80 -24.59 4.61
CA LEU A 122 15.27 -25.82 4.00
C LEU A 122 14.47 -25.43 2.77
N THR A 123 14.80 -26.02 1.62
CA THR A 123 14.15 -25.71 0.34
C THR A 123 13.36 -26.89 -0.19
N GLY A 124 12.26 -26.60 -0.87
CA GLY A 124 11.33 -27.62 -1.30
C GLY A 124 10.21 -27.08 -2.16
N GLU A 125 9.15 -27.86 -2.27
CA GLU A 125 8.01 -27.56 -3.12
C GLU A 125 6.71 -28.13 -2.57
N ILE A 126 5.62 -27.55 -3.07
CA ILE A 126 4.25 -27.98 -2.80
C ILE A 126 3.56 -28.20 -4.13
N ALA A 127 2.96 -29.38 -4.28
CA ALA A 127 2.15 -29.76 -5.42
C ALA A 127 0.70 -30.03 -4.99
N PHE A 128 -0.24 -29.87 -5.91
CA PHE A 128 -1.63 -30.30 -5.77
C PHE A 128 -1.95 -31.35 -6.82
N GLY A 129 -2.18 -32.59 -6.38
CA GLY A 129 -2.18 -33.74 -7.29
C GLY A 129 -0.83 -33.84 -7.98
N ASP A 130 -0.84 -33.86 -9.31
CA ASP A 130 0.38 -33.90 -10.14
C ASP A 130 0.90 -32.49 -10.51
N THR A 131 0.25 -31.43 -10.03
CA THR A 131 0.59 -30.05 -10.38
C THR A 131 1.53 -29.43 -9.35
N ARG A 132 2.81 -29.26 -9.71
CA ARG A 132 3.77 -28.44 -8.94
C ARG A 132 3.29 -26.99 -8.91
N ALA A 133 3.20 -26.38 -7.71
CA ALA A 133 2.48 -25.11 -7.55
C ALA A 133 3.23 -24.03 -6.78
N ARG A 134 3.96 -24.39 -5.72
CA ARG A 134 4.70 -23.44 -4.89
C ARG A 134 6.10 -23.93 -4.63
N GLU A 135 7.02 -22.99 -4.48
CA GLU A 135 8.25 -23.25 -3.73
C GLU A 135 7.91 -23.30 -2.24
N LEU A 136 8.79 -23.92 -1.45
CA LEU A 136 8.72 -23.90 0.00
C LEU A 136 10.10 -23.63 0.55
N HIS A 137 10.24 -22.55 1.30
CA HIS A 137 11.44 -22.17 2.02
C HIS A 137 11.11 -22.07 3.51
N ILE A 138 11.86 -22.78 4.35
CA ILE A 138 11.71 -22.74 5.80
C ILE A 138 13.07 -22.36 6.39
N ALA A 139 13.14 -21.20 7.03
CA ALA A 139 14.35 -20.74 7.69
C ALA A 139 14.45 -21.35 9.08
N VAL A 140 15.61 -21.93 9.38
CA VAL A 140 15.95 -22.52 10.67
C VAL A 140 17.19 -21.80 11.19
N GLN A 141 17.10 -21.23 12.38
CA GLN A 141 18.17 -20.50 13.04
C GLN A 141 18.63 -21.28 14.28
N GLY A 142 19.94 -21.35 14.51
CA GLY A 142 20.49 -21.95 15.72
C GLY A 142 20.31 -21.09 16.97
N ALA A 143 20.81 -21.58 18.10
CA ALA A 143 20.81 -20.85 19.37
C ALA A 143 21.49 -19.48 19.23
N ASP A 144 20.90 -18.47 19.86
CA ASP A 144 21.52 -17.15 19.93
C ASP A 144 22.79 -17.21 20.82
N PRO A 145 23.88 -16.53 20.44
CA PRO A 145 25.06 -16.43 21.30
C PRO A 145 24.72 -15.67 22.60
N GLU A 146 25.55 -15.82 23.63
CA GLU A 146 25.44 -14.96 24.82
C GLU A 146 25.56 -13.48 24.42
N GLY A 147 24.57 -12.67 24.78
CA GLY A 147 24.54 -11.24 24.48
C GLY A 147 23.14 -10.70 24.24
N ASP A 148 23.10 -9.43 23.83
CA ASP A 148 21.86 -8.74 23.51
C ASP A 148 21.33 -9.17 22.14
N ILE A 149 20.02 -9.40 22.08
CA ILE A 149 19.27 -9.63 20.85
C ILE A 149 18.45 -8.37 20.50
N PRO A 150 18.01 -8.21 19.23
CA PRO A 150 17.18 -7.07 18.86
C PRO A 150 15.91 -6.96 19.74
N LYS A 151 15.56 -5.74 20.13
CA LYS A 151 14.37 -5.48 20.95
C LYS A 151 13.10 -5.99 20.25
N GLY A 152 12.23 -6.67 21.01
CA GLY A 152 10.97 -7.20 20.48
C GLY A 152 11.12 -8.50 19.68
N VAL A 153 12.33 -9.04 19.58
CA VAL A 153 12.59 -10.39 19.06
C VAL A 153 12.78 -11.31 20.26
N GLU A 154 12.21 -12.51 20.22
CA GLU A 154 12.42 -13.52 21.27
C GLU A 154 13.87 -14.02 21.28
N ARG A 155 14.33 -14.80 22.27
CA ARG A 155 15.64 -15.50 22.23
C ARG A 155 15.46 -16.96 21.80
N ILE A 156 16.40 -17.51 21.05
CA ILE A 156 16.50 -18.95 20.76
C ILE A 156 17.52 -19.54 21.73
N ASP A 157 17.02 -20.25 22.74
CA ASP A 157 17.89 -20.98 23.69
C ASP A 157 18.03 -22.46 23.30
N GLU A 158 17.07 -23.00 22.53
CA GLU A 158 17.18 -24.35 21.99
C GLU A 158 18.22 -24.46 20.86
N LYS A 159 18.59 -25.70 20.51
CA LYS A 159 19.62 -25.97 19.50
C LYS A 159 19.34 -25.29 18.16
N ALA A 160 18.07 -25.28 17.74
CA ALA A 160 17.60 -24.51 16.60
C ALA A 160 16.08 -24.32 16.64
N ARG A 161 15.59 -23.24 15.99
CA ARG A 161 14.17 -22.92 15.83
C ARG A 161 13.87 -22.53 14.38
N VAL A 162 12.68 -22.88 13.89
CA VAL A 162 12.09 -22.30 12.68
C VAL A 162 11.75 -20.84 12.94
N VAL A 163 12.25 -19.94 12.10
CA VAL A 163 12.12 -18.49 12.29
C VAL A 163 11.30 -17.79 11.21
N GLY A 164 11.13 -18.42 10.04
CA GLY A 164 10.37 -17.87 8.94
C GLY A 164 9.96 -18.92 7.92
N THR A 165 8.89 -18.65 7.17
CA THR A 165 8.37 -19.51 6.10
C THR A 165 7.99 -18.66 4.90
N HIS A 166 8.39 -19.11 3.71
CA HIS A 166 8.05 -18.46 2.46
C HIS A 166 7.62 -19.51 1.44
N ALA A 167 6.40 -19.38 0.91
CA ALA A 167 5.83 -20.34 -0.04
C ALA A 167 5.19 -19.65 -1.27
N PRO A 168 6.00 -18.96 -2.08
CA PRO A 168 5.51 -18.21 -3.24
C PRO A 168 5.00 -19.17 -4.31
N ARG A 169 4.06 -18.69 -5.14
CA ARG A 169 3.65 -19.44 -6.32
C ARG A 169 4.80 -19.48 -7.33
N LEU A 170 4.92 -20.61 -8.02
CA LEU A 170 5.81 -20.71 -9.18
C LEU A 170 5.35 -19.74 -10.29
N GLN A 171 6.26 -19.44 -11.21
CA GLN A 171 5.92 -18.70 -12.43
C GLN A 171 4.73 -19.37 -13.12
N ILE A 172 3.76 -18.56 -13.55
CA ILE A 172 2.54 -19.02 -14.19
C ILE A 172 2.50 -18.56 -15.64
N ASP A 173 2.12 -19.44 -16.56
CA ASP A 173 2.01 -19.10 -18.00
C ASP A 173 0.60 -18.65 -18.39
N TRP A 174 -0.40 -18.94 -17.57
CA TRP A 174 -1.81 -18.60 -17.83
C TRP A 174 -2.19 -17.18 -17.41
N TRP A 175 -1.23 -16.36 -16.94
CA TRP A 175 -1.50 -15.03 -16.40
C TRP A 175 -2.20 -14.09 -17.40
N GLN A 176 -1.84 -14.17 -18.68
CA GLN A 176 -2.41 -13.35 -19.77
C GLN A 176 -3.91 -13.61 -20.00
N LYS A 177 -4.39 -14.79 -19.58
CA LYS A 177 -5.80 -15.17 -19.70
C LYS A 177 -6.59 -14.91 -18.41
N HIS A 178 -5.93 -14.45 -17.34
CA HIS A 178 -6.58 -14.19 -16.08
C HIS A 178 -7.22 -12.80 -16.05
N ARG A 179 -8.42 -12.69 -15.47
CA ARG A 179 -9.19 -11.43 -15.36
C ARG A 179 -8.50 -10.26 -14.65
N SER A 180 -7.40 -10.54 -13.94
CA SER A 180 -6.61 -9.52 -13.24
C SER A 180 -5.58 -8.85 -14.15
N SER A 181 -5.25 -9.48 -15.27
CA SER A 181 -4.51 -8.88 -16.37
C SER A 181 -5.49 -8.18 -17.33
N SER A 182 -4.94 -7.48 -18.33
CA SER A 182 -5.71 -6.93 -19.43
C SER A 182 -6.31 -8.03 -20.31
N ILE A 183 -7.41 -7.69 -21.01
CA ILE A 183 -8.09 -8.60 -21.94
C ILE A 183 -7.21 -8.82 -23.16
N HIS A 184 -6.72 -10.06 -23.31
CA HIS A 184 -5.93 -10.46 -24.46
C HIS A 184 -6.77 -10.46 -25.76
N PRO A 185 -6.20 -10.18 -26.95
CA PRO A 185 -6.96 -10.10 -28.20
C PRO A 185 -7.85 -11.31 -28.53
N ASP A 186 -7.46 -12.53 -28.14
CA ASP A 186 -8.23 -13.76 -28.36
C ASP A 186 -9.45 -13.90 -27.41
N GLN A 187 -9.47 -13.18 -26.29
CA GLN A 187 -10.56 -13.15 -25.33
C GLN A 187 -11.65 -12.12 -25.68
N ARG A 188 -11.40 -11.27 -26.68
CA ARG A 188 -12.32 -10.19 -27.05
C ARG A 188 -13.61 -10.73 -27.64
N VAL A 189 -14.73 -10.38 -27.00
CA VAL A 189 -16.06 -10.75 -27.46
C VAL A 189 -16.39 -10.02 -28.76
N GLY A 190 -16.83 -10.75 -29.79
CA GLY A 190 -17.23 -10.18 -31.07
C GLY A 190 -18.64 -9.55 -31.07
N PRO A 191 -18.96 -8.66 -32.02
CA PRO A 191 -18.08 -8.14 -33.06
C PRO A 191 -17.03 -7.16 -32.50
N LEU A 192 -15.83 -7.16 -33.08
CA LEU A 192 -14.75 -6.28 -32.68
C LEU A 192 -15.00 -4.83 -33.12
N ILE A 193 -14.55 -3.88 -32.32
CA ILE A 193 -14.66 -2.44 -32.58
C ILE A 193 -13.26 -1.86 -32.82
N THR A 194 -13.02 -1.34 -34.01
CA THR A 194 -11.79 -0.58 -34.32
C THR A 194 -12.00 0.88 -33.94
N LEU A 195 -11.21 1.37 -32.98
CA LEU A 195 -11.22 2.76 -32.52
C LEU A 195 -10.36 3.67 -33.40
N ALA A 196 -9.23 3.15 -33.89
CA ALA A 196 -8.31 3.83 -34.78
C ALA A 196 -7.49 2.80 -35.58
N GLU A 197 -7.03 3.19 -36.77
CA GLU A 197 -6.21 2.34 -37.64
C GLU A 197 -5.32 3.21 -38.55
N ALA A 198 -4.05 2.82 -38.72
CA ALA A 198 -3.10 3.47 -39.63
C ALA A 198 -3.06 5.02 -39.52
N GLY A 199 -2.95 5.53 -38.30
CA GLY A 199 -2.88 6.96 -37.99
C GLY A 199 -4.19 7.72 -38.17
N LYS A 200 -5.32 7.03 -38.31
CA LYS A 200 -6.64 7.65 -38.55
C LYS A 200 -7.68 7.14 -37.56
N THR A 201 -8.66 7.98 -37.25
CA THR A 201 -9.81 7.61 -36.43
C THR A 201 -11.06 8.35 -36.89
N ASP A 202 -12.19 7.63 -36.94
CA ASP A 202 -13.52 8.22 -37.14
C ASP A 202 -14.21 8.53 -35.80
N TYR A 203 -13.57 8.18 -34.68
CA TYR A 203 -14.11 8.38 -33.35
C TYR A 203 -13.87 9.79 -32.84
N VAL A 204 -14.82 10.26 -32.06
CA VAL A 204 -14.68 11.43 -31.18
C VAL A 204 -14.88 11.01 -29.74
N ILE A 205 -14.26 11.74 -28.82
CA ILE A 205 -14.56 11.64 -27.40
C ILE A 205 -15.66 12.68 -27.11
N VAL A 206 -16.85 12.23 -26.74
CA VAL A 206 -17.96 13.10 -26.39
C VAL A 206 -18.00 13.29 -24.88
N ALA A 207 -17.52 14.43 -24.42
CA ALA A 207 -17.53 14.80 -23.00
C ALA A 207 -18.75 15.69 -22.73
N VAL A 208 -19.92 15.09 -22.47
CA VAL A 208 -21.18 15.85 -22.22
C VAL A 208 -21.07 16.76 -21.00
N VAL A 209 -20.19 16.39 -20.07
CA VAL A 209 -19.87 17.15 -18.85
C VAL A 209 -19.05 18.42 -19.11
N MET A 210 -18.47 18.57 -20.30
CA MET A 210 -17.69 19.74 -20.67
C MET A 210 -18.57 21.01 -20.64
N PRO A 211 -18.10 22.10 -20.00
CA PRO A 211 -18.77 23.40 -20.07
C PRO A 211 -18.91 23.91 -21.52
N SER A 212 -19.94 24.73 -21.79
CA SER A 212 -20.02 25.47 -23.06
C SER A 212 -18.88 26.47 -23.14
N ALA A 213 -18.29 26.64 -24.32
CA ALA A 213 -17.49 27.82 -24.63
C ALA A 213 -18.39 29.09 -24.66
N ASP A 214 -17.78 30.26 -24.53
CA ASP A 214 -18.51 31.53 -24.43
C ASP A 214 -19.24 31.89 -25.74
N ASP A 215 -18.74 31.38 -26.87
CA ASP A 215 -19.36 31.46 -28.20
C ASP A 215 -20.37 30.33 -28.48
N GLY A 216 -20.63 29.47 -27.50
CA GLY A 216 -21.48 28.29 -27.63
C GLY A 216 -20.81 27.07 -28.27
N GLY A 217 -19.52 27.16 -28.59
CA GLY A 217 -18.70 26.09 -29.16
C GLY A 217 -18.22 25.04 -28.16
N THR A 218 -17.31 24.19 -28.64
CA THR A 218 -16.60 23.18 -27.84
C THR A 218 -15.25 23.75 -27.40
N LEU A 219 -14.92 23.63 -26.11
CA LEU A 219 -13.61 24.00 -25.58
C LEU A 219 -12.56 22.96 -25.98
N SER A 220 -11.35 23.41 -26.28
CA SER A 220 -10.18 22.54 -26.22
C SER A 220 -9.96 22.06 -24.78
N LEU A 221 -9.21 20.96 -24.60
CA LEU A 221 -8.87 20.46 -23.26
C LEU A 221 -8.05 21.47 -22.45
N ASP A 222 -7.25 22.30 -23.11
CA ASP A 222 -6.45 23.34 -22.46
C ASP A 222 -7.31 24.52 -22.02
N GLU A 223 -8.26 24.96 -22.86
CA GLU A 223 -9.24 25.98 -22.46
C GLU A 223 -10.16 25.47 -21.35
N TRP A 224 -10.55 24.19 -21.39
CA TRP A 224 -11.32 23.58 -20.30
C TRP A 224 -10.49 23.54 -19.00
N ALA A 225 -9.24 23.10 -19.05
CA ALA A 225 -8.36 23.07 -17.89
C ALA A 225 -8.03 24.45 -17.31
N ALA A 226 -8.02 25.49 -18.14
CA ALA A 226 -7.72 26.86 -17.74
C ALA A 226 -8.92 27.61 -17.13
N ARG A 227 -10.12 27.02 -17.11
CA ARG A 227 -11.29 27.69 -16.52
C ARG A 227 -11.16 27.85 -15.01
N GLU A 228 -11.53 29.02 -14.51
CA GLU A 228 -11.67 29.25 -13.08
C GLU A 228 -12.85 28.46 -12.51
N GLY A 229 -12.74 28.01 -11.27
CA GLY A 229 -13.84 27.35 -10.57
C GLY A 229 -14.21 25.97 -11.11
N LEU A 230 -13.24 25.19 -11.61
CA LEU A 230 -13.44 23.79 -11.96
C LEU A 230 -14.16 23.05 -10.83
N ARG A 231 -15.15 22.23 -11.21
CA ARG A 231 -15.84 21.38 -10.23
C ARG A 231 -14.83 20.41 -9.63
N PRO A 232 -15.04 20.00 -8.36
CA PRO A 232 -14.21 18.98 -7.76
C PRO A 232 -14.15 17.72 -8.68
N GLY A 233 -12.94 17.26 -9.01
CA GLY A 233 -12.70 16.08 -9.87
C GLY A 233 -12.58 16.36 -11.37
N GLU A 234 -12.90 17.57 -11.81
CA GLU A 234 -12.89 17.95 -13.22
C GLU A 234 -11.47 18.01 -13.81
N ASP A 235 -10.48 18.46 -13.04
CA ASP A 235 -9.06 18.47 -13.43
C ASP A 235 -8.54 17.05 -13.73
N MET A 236 -8.87 16.10 -12.86
CA MET A 236 -8.48 14.69 -13.02
C MET A 236 -9.21 14.02 -14.18
N LEU A 237 -10.48 14.37 -14.43
CA LEU A 237 -11.20 13.88 -15.61
C LEU A 237 -10.57 14.40 -16.91
N ILE A 238 -10.19 15.68 -16.96
CA ILE A 238 -9.48 16.25 -18.12
C ILE A 238 -8.16 15.49 -18.36
N GLY A 239 -7.41 15.20 -17.29
CA GLY A 239 -6.21 14.36 -17.35
C GLY A 239 -6.47 12.99 -17.97
N ALA A 240 -7.52 12.29 -17.53
CA ALA A 240 -7.90 10.99 -18.09
C ALA A 240 -8.31 11.07 -19.57
N VAL A 241 -9.03 12.13 -19.98
CA VAL A 241 -9.38 12.35 -21.39
C VAL A 241 -8.14 12.59 -22.24
N ARG A 242 -7.14 13.34 -21.74
CA ARG A 242 -5.84 13.51 -22.40
C ARG A 242 -5.12 12.17 -22.56
N ASP A 243 -5.08 11.35 -21.51
CA ASP A 243 -4.48 10.01 -21.56
C ASP A 243 -5.19 9.12 -22.60
N LEU A 244 -6.53 9.15 -22.64
CA LEU A 244 -7.31 8.40 -23.64
C LEU A 244 -6.96 8.80 -25.08
N GLN A 245 -6.97 10.12 -25.36
CA GLN A 245 -6.63 10.65 -26.67
C GLN A 245 -5.19 10.29 -27.06
N ARG A 246 -4.24 10.44 -26.12
CA ARG A 246 -2.82 10.16 -26.34
C ARG A 246 -2.56 8.68 -26.58
N CYS A 247 -3.07 7.79 -25.73
CA CYS A 247 -2.86 6.36 -25.87
C CYS A 247 -3.36 5.85 -27.23
N VAL A 248 -4.58 6.24 -27.63
CA VAL A 248 -5.12 5.85 -28.95
C VAL A 248 -4.26 6.40 -30.08
N SER A 249 -3.82 7.66 -30.00
CA SER A 249 -2.95 8.27 -31.01
C SER A 249 -1.61 7.51 -31.12
N VAL A 250 -0.97 7.24 -29.99
CA VAL A 250 0.29 6.49 -29.91
C VAL A 250 0.12 5.08 -30.50
N MET A 251 -0.88 4.32 -30.04
CA MET A 251 -1.13 2.94 -30.52
C MET A 251 -1.47 2.88 -32.01
N SER A 252 -2.08 3.92 -32.56
CA SER A 252 -2.47 3.96 -33.97
C SER A 252 -1.43 4.56 -34.91
N GLY A 253 -0.36 5.16 -34.37
CA GLY A 253 0.63 5.89 -35.17
C GLY A 253 0.15 7.29 -35.62
N GLY A 254 -0.69 7.96 -34.83
CA GLY A 254 -1.08 9.37 -35.02
C GLY A 254 -2.59 9.63 -35.11
N GLY A 255 -3.45 8.65 -34.83
CA GLY A 255 -4.90 8.82 -34.88
C GLY A 255 -5.43 9.65 -33.72
N GLU A 256 -5.61 10.95 -33.92
CA GLU A 256 -6.11 11.87 -32.90
C GLU A 256 -7.65 11.96 -32.88
N MET A 257 -8.26 11.43 -31.81
CA MET A 257 -9.68 11.62 -31.55
C MET A 257 -9.95 13.06 -31.15
N ARG A 258 -10.90 13.73 -31.79
CA ARG A 258 -11.34 15.05 -31.34
C ARG A 258 -12.19 14.92 -30.07
N VAL A 259 -12.05 15.89 -29.16
CA VAL A 259 -12.93 16.00 -27.99
C VAL A 259 -14.03 17.00 -28.32
N GLU A 260 -15.29 16.58 -28.15
CA GLU A 260 -16.47 17.35 -28.50
C GLU A 260 -17.48 17.34 -27.34
N ARG A 261 -18.21 18.43 -27.12
CA ARG A 261 -19.27 18.47 -26.09
C ARG A 261 -20.52 17.68 -26.52
N GLY A 262 -20.80 17.70 -27.82
CA GLY A 262 -21.94 17.02 -28.43
C GLY A 262 -21.52 16.24 -29.66
N ARG A 263 -22.38 15.31 -30.09
CA ARG A 263 -22.10 14.39 -31.20
C ARG A 263 -22.79 14.86 -32.48
N ALA A 264 -22.04 14.99 -33.58
CA ALA A 264 -22.64 15.10 -34.91
C ALA A 264 -23.30 13.78 -35.33
N ALA A 265 -24.46 13.84 -35.99
CA ALA A 265 -25.23 12.65 -36.37
C ALA A 265 -24.39 11.65 -37.19
N GLY A 266 -24.44 10.36 -36.81
CA GLY A 266 -23.76 9.27 -37.51
C GLY A 266 -22.26 9.08 -37.19
N ARG A 267 -21.62 9.98 -36.44
CA ARG A 267 -20.17 9.88 -36.13
C ARG A 267 -19.91 8.94 -34.95
N ARG A 268 -19.05 7.94 -35.03
CA ARG A 268 -18.79 7.04 -33.89
C ARG A 268 -18.17 7.78 -32.70
N ALA A 269 -18.49 7.33 -31.48
CA ALA A 269 -18.05 8.06 -30.30
C ALA A 269 -17.65 7.16 -29.12
N ILE A 270 -16.72 7.67 -28.30
CA ILE A 270 -16.56 7.30 -26.90
C ILE A 270 -17.30 8.36 -26.09
N VAL A 271 -18.43 8.00 -25.49
CA VAL A 271 -19.33 8.94 -24.79
C VAL A 271 -19.11 8.86 -23.29
N LEU A 272 -18.81 10.01 -22.67
CA LEU A 272 -18.72 10.18 -21.22
C LEU A 272 -20.02 10.84 -20.73
N ALA A 273 -20.81 10.13 -19.94
CA ALA A 273 -22.14 10.57 -19.53
C ALA A 273 -22.37 10.42 -18.02
N LEU A 274 -22.83 11.50 -17.38
CA LEU A 274 -23.30 11.45 -15.99
C LEU A 274 -24.75 11.03 -15.93
N ASN A 275 -25.03 10.07 -15.05
CA ASN A 275 -26.36 9.57 -14.72
C ASN A 275 -26.54 9.61 -13.20
N PRO A 276 -26.67 10.79 -12.58
CA PRO A 276 -26.73 10.95 -11.12
C PRO A 276 -28.02 10.36 -10.51
N ASP A 277 -29.07 10.22 -11.30
CA ASP A 277 -30.36 9.66 -10.86
C ASP A 277 -30.35 8.11 -10.74
N VAL A 278 -29.27 7.46 -11.18
CA VAL A 278 -29.07 6.01 -11.01
C VAL A 278 -28.45 5.76 -9.64
N ASP A 279 -28.90 4.71 -8.97
CA ASP A 279 -28.29 4.26 -7.72
C ASP A 279 -26.91 3.62 -8.00
N TRP A 280 -25.85 4.35 -7.65
CA TRP A 280 -24.47 3.90 -7.79
C TRP A 280 -23.92 3.49 -6.42
N PRO A 281 -23.26 2.33 -6.30
CA PRO A 281 -22.75 1.86 -5.01
C PRO A 281 -21.57 2.69 -4.48
N HIS A 282 -20.96 3.55 -5.32
CA HIS A 282 -19.82 4.38 -4.97
C HIS A 282 -19.59 5.50 -6.00
N ASN A 283 -19.03 6.65 -5.60
CA ASN A 283 -18.76 7.82 -6.46
C ASN A 283 -17.81 7.51 -7.65
N ASP A 284 -16.81 6.67 -7.41
CA ASP A 284 -15.88 6.13 -8.42
C ASP A 284 -16.47 4.96 -9.26
N SER A 285 -17.72 4.57 -9.05
CA SER A 285 -18.34 3.50 -9.85
C SER A 285 -18.62 3.95 -11.28
N TYR A 286 -18.50 3.03 -12.22
CA TYR A 286 -18.86 3.27 -13.61
C TYR A 286 -19.46 2.04 -14.28
N HIS A 287 -20.15 2.29 -15.38
CA HIS A 287 -20.60 1.32 -16.35
C HIS A 287 -19.88 1.59 -17.68
N LEU A 288 -18.98 0.69 -18.08
CA LEU A 288 -18.33 0.70 -19.38
C LEU A 288 -19.06 -0.28 -20.29
N LYS A 289 -19.60 0.21 -21.42
CA LYS A 289 -20.32 -0.64 -22.36
C LYS A 289 -20.11 -0.26 -23.81
N THR A 290 -20.29 -1.21 -24.71
CA THR A 290 -20.33 -0.99 -26.16
C THR A 290 -21.75 -1.11 -26.69
N THR A 291 -22.06 -0.34 -27.71
CA THR A 291 -23.36 -0.42 -28.41
C THR A 291 -23.22 -1.25 -29.68
N ARG A 292 -24.35 -1.76 -30.20
CA ARG A 292 -24.39 -2.45 -31.50
C ARG A 292 -23.91 -1.57 -32.66
N ASP A 293 -24.09 -0.26 -32.55
CA ASP A 293 -23.70 0.71 -33.57
C ASP A 293 -22.19 1.06 -33.50
N GLY A 294 -21.46 0.50 -32.53
CA GLY A 294 -20.02 0.64 -32.37
C GLY A 294 -19.59 1.74 -31.39
N ASP A 295 -20.51 2.49 -30.78
CA ASP A 295 -20.13 3.47 -29.75
C ASP A 295 -19.65 2.77 -28.47
N VAL A 296 -18.69 3.40 -27.80
CA VAL A 296 -18.27 3.07 -26.43
C VAL A 296 -18.94 4.08 -25.49
N ARG A 297 -19.51 3.64 -24.38
CA ARG A 297 -20.14 4.51 -23.38
C ARG A 297 -19.54 4.24 -22.01
N ILE A 298 -19.12 5.31 -21.35
CA ILE A 298 -18.69 5.33 -19.96
C ILE A 298 -19.72 6.17 -19.20
N GLU A 299 -20.50 5.50 -18.37
CA GLU A 299 -21.57 6.11 -17.56
C GLU A 299 -21.19 6.05 -16.08
N ALA A 300 -21.44 7.13 -15.33
CA ALA A 300 -21.16 7.19 -13.90
C ALA A 300 -22.10 8.17 -13.18
N GLY A 301 -22.19 8.08 -11.85
CA GLY A 301 -22.94 9.06 -11.04
C GLY A 301 -22.21 10.39 -10.90
N GLU A 302 -20.87 10.34 -10.81
CA GLU A 302 -19.99 11.50 -10.62
C GLU A 302 -18.80 11.50 -11.60
N LEU A 303 -18.07 12.62 -11.66
CA LEU A 303 -16.90 12.79 -12.52
C LEU A 303 -15.79 11.76 -12.21
N ASP A 304 -15.64 11.37 -10.95
CA ASP A 304 -14.65 10.39 -10.51
C ASP A 304 -14.89 9.02 -11.15
N GLY A 305 -16.15 8.57 -11.24
CA GLY A 305 -16.49 7.34 -11.95
C GLY A 305 -16.18 7.40 -13.45
N LEU A 306 -16.39 8.55 -14.12
CA LEU A 306 -16.01 8.72 -15.53
C LEU A 306 -14.50 8.55 -15.74
N ARG A 307 -13.69 9.17 -14.87
CA ARG A 307 -12.22 9.01 -14.86
C ARG A 307 -11.84 7.53 -14.71
N GLN A 308 -12.47 6.83 -13.76
CA GLN A 308 -12.19 5.42 -13.51
C GLN A 308 -12.61 4.52 -14.68
N GLY A 309 -13.69 4.85 -15.36
CA GLY A 309 -14.11 4.14 -16.57
C GLY A 309 -13.15 4.33 -17.75
N ILE A 310 -12.54 5.51 -17.89
CA ILE A 310 -11.48 5.75 -18.88
C ILE A 310 -10.26 4.86 -18.59
N TYR A 311 -9.77 4.83 -17.35
CA TYR A 311 -8.65 3.96 -17.00
C TYR A 311 -9.03 2.47 -17.01
N GLY A 312 -10.30 2.13 -16.77
CA GLY A 312 -10.84 0.80 -17.00
C GLY A 312 -10.75 0.37 -18.47
N LEU A 313 -11.09 1.26 -19.41
CA LEU A 313 -10.93 1.04 -20.84
C LEU A 313 -9.45 0.93 -21.24
N LEU A 314 -8.62 1.87 -20.79
CA LEU A 314 -7.20 1.94 -21.16
C LEU A 314 -6.42 0.73 -20.66
N THR A 315 -6.50 0.39 -19.38
CA THR A 315 -5.74 -0.73 -18.82
C THR A 315 -6.41 -2.07 -19.11
N GLY A 316 -7.74 -2.17 -18.95
CA GLY A 316 -8.45 -3.43 -19.07
C GLY A 316 -8.61 -3.93 -20.51
N HIS A 317 -8.88 -3.03 -21.46
CA HIS A 317 -9.29 -3.41 -22.82
C HIS A 317 -8.28 -3.01 -23.91
N LEU A 318 -7.44 -2.01 -23.64
CA LEU A 318 -6.39 -1.52 -24.54
C LEU A 318 -4.97 -1.85 -24.08
N ASP A 319 -4.82 -2.46 -22.90
CA ASP A 319 -3.55 -2.95 -22.37
C ASP A 319 -2.49 -1.84 -22.14
N CYS A 320 -2.93 -0.63 -21.80
CA CYS A 320 -2.06 0.48 -21.40
C CYS A 320 -1.73 0.44 -19.89
N HIS A 321 -0.44 0.48 -19.55
CA HIS A 321 0.05 0.36 -18.17
C HIS A 321 0.99 1.49 -17.76
N TRP A 322 0.98 1.80 -16.46
CA TRP A 322 1.83 2.81 -15.81
C TRP A 322 2.50 2.24 -14.56
N PHE A 323 3.62 1.56 -14.73
CA PHE A 323 4.35 0.88 -13.66
C PHE A 323 5.08 1.86 -12.73
N MET A 324 5.52 3.01 -13.25
CA MET A 324 6.15 4.09 -12.51
C MET A 324 5.74 5.46 -13.09
N PRO A 325 6.01 6.59 -12.41
CA PRO A 325 5.80 7.92 -12.97
C PRO A 325 6.71 8.21 -14.18
N GLY A 326 6.23 9.03 -15.11
CA GLY A 326 6.98 9.47 -16.28
C GLY A 326 7.04 8.44 -17.41
N GLU A 327 7.65 8.83 -18.54
CA GLU A 327 7.69 8.04 -19.78
C GLU A 327 8.32 6.65 -19.61
N MET A 328 9.35 6.54 -18.77
CA MET A 328 10.01 5.25 -18.48
C MET A 328 9.04 4.23 -17.84
N GLY A 329 8.08 4.72 -17.06
CA GLY A 329 7.09 3.90 -16.37
C GLY A 329 5.95 3.41 -17.25
N GLU A 330 5.79 3.96 -18.45
CA GLU A 330 4.67 3.63 -19.33
C GLU A 330 4.96 2.41 -20.21
N GLU A 331 3.98 1.53 -20.37
CA GLU A 331 3.97 0.52 -21.41
C GLU A 331 2.64 0.62 -22.18
N ILE A 332 2.71 1.23 -23.37
CA ILE A 332 1.58 1.45 -24.27
C ILE A 332 1.79 0.55 -25.50
N PRO A 333 0.85 -0.36 -25.83
CA PRO A 333 1.02 -1.29 -26.94
C PRO A 333 1.20 -0.58 -28.30
N GLN A 334 1.97 -1.21 -29.19
CA GLN A 334 2.18 -0.75 -30.56
C GLN A 334 1.69 -1.83 -31.53
N PRO A 335 0.36 -1.98 -31.72
CA PRO A 335 -0.20 -3.03 -32.55
C PRO A 335 0.24 -2.91 -34.01
N GLU A 336 0.43 -4.05 -34.68
CA GLU A 336 0.77 -4.09 -36.11
C GLU A 336 -0.27 -3.32 -36.93
N GLY A 337 0.20 -2.49 -37.88
CA GLY A 337 -0.65 -1.63 -38.69
C GLY A 337 -1.35 -0.49 -37.93
N GLY A 338 -1.02 -0.28 -36.65
CA GLY A 338 -1.65 0.74 -35.81
C GLY A 338 -3.13 0.47 -35.53
N ARG A 339 -3.55 -0.80 -35.51
CA ARG A 339 -4.97 -1.17 -35.39
C ARG A 339 -5.40 -1.26 -33.93
N VAL A 340 -6.05 -0.21 -33.43
CA VAL A 340 -6.55 -0.10 -32.05
C VAL A 340 -7.95 -0.71 -31.97
N VAL A 341 -8.07 -1.86 -31.31
CA VAL A 341 -9.30 -2.67 -31.30
C VAL A 341 -9.71 -3.02 -29.88
N ILE A 342 -11.02 -3.04 -29.62
CA ILE A 342 -11.63 -3.59 -28.41
C ILE A 342 -12.71 -4.63 -28.78
N GLY A 343 -13.08 -5.48 -27.81
CA GLY A 343 -14.25 -6.35 -27.92
C GLY A 343 -15.56 -5.63 -27.59
N GLN A 344 -16.66 -6.38 -27.57
CA GLN A 344 -17.89 -5.95 -26.91
C GLN A 344 -17.69 -5.94 -25.39
N ILE A 345 -18.21 -4.90 -24.73
CA ILE A 345 -18.05 -4.67 -23.30
C ILE A 345 -19.42 -4.41 -22.69
N ASP A 346 -19.68 -4.98 -21.52
CA ASP A 346 -20.81 -4.62 -20.64
C ASP A 346 -20.38 -4.89 -19.19
N GLU A 347 -19.72 -3.91 -18.58
CA GLU A 347 -19.05 -4.06 -17.29
C GLU A 347 -19.42 -2.93 -16.33
N ARG A 348 -19.91 -3.31 -15.14
CA ARG A 348 -20.05 -2.40 -14.00
C ARG A 348 -18.92 -2.68 -13.01
N ARG A 349 -18.21 -1.64 -12.61
CA ARG A 349 -17.07 -1.76 -11.69
C ARG A 349 -17.14 -0.68 -10.62
N SER A 350 -16.69 -1.04 -9.43
CA SER A 350 -16.60 -0.18 -8.25
C SER A 350 -15.30 -0.50 -7.51
N PRO A 351 -14.72 0.47 -6.79
CA PRO A 351 -13.56 0.19 -5.94
C PRO A 351 -13.95 -0.68 -4.75
N THR A 352 -12.96 -1.37 -4.17
CA THR A 352 -13.14 -2.12 -2.92
C THR A 352 -13.31 -1.17 -1.73
N PHE A 353 -12.46 -0.15 -1.64
CA PHE A 353 -12.41 0.78 -0.52
C PHE A 353 -13.20 2.07 -0.86
N PHE A 354 -13.80 2.68 0.16
CA PHE A 354 -14.55 3.94 0.09
C PHE A 354 -13.66 5.16 -0.21
N SER A 355 -12.39 5.11 0.16
CA SER A 355 -11.39 6.13 -0.20
C SER A 355 -9.98 5.55 -0.16
N GLY A 356 -9.07 6.13 -0.93
CA GLY A 356 -7.68 5.68 -1.04
C GLY A 356 -6.75 6.83 -1.37
N PHE A 357 -5.63 6.91 -0.64
CA PHE A 357 -4.56 7.87 -0.87
C PHE A 357 -3.20 7.31 -0.49
N GLY A 358 -2.14 7.96 -0.97
CA GLY A 358 -0.79 7.81 -0.44
C GLY A 358 0.10 6.80 -1.17
N THR A 359 -0.41 6.09 -2.18
CA THR A 359 0.41 5.16 -2.99
C THR A 359 1.63 5.82 -3.64
N SER A 360 1.64 7.14 -3.88
CA SER A 360 2.84 7.92 -4.24
C SER A 360 3.18 9.01 -3.20
N TRP A 361 2.55 8.96 -2.03
CA TRP A 361 2.56 10.02 -1.02
C TRP A 361 2.24 11.42 -1.56
N GLY A 362 1.38 11.48 -2.59
CA GLY A 362 0.95 12.71 -3.25
C GLY A 362 1.99 13.32 -4.19
N SER A 363 3.19 12.73 -4.35
CA SER A 363 4.21 13.29 -5.24
C SER A 363 3.93 13.03 -6.73
N HIS A 364 3.11 12.03 -7.05
CA HIS A 364 2.75 11.67 -8.42
C HIS A 364 1.25 11.35 -8.56
N ARG A 365 0.40 12.35 -8.28
CA ARG A 365 -1.07 12.21 -8.34
C ARG A 365 -1.59 11.65 -9.68
N ASP A 366 -0.99 12.03 -10.80
CA ASP A 366 -1.40 11.51 -12.12
C ASP A 366 -1.14 10.01 -12.24
N TRP A 367 -0.02 9.53 -11.70
CA TRP A 367 0.29 8.10 -11.62
C TRP A 367 -0.69 7.36 -10.69
N ASP A 368 -1.07 7.96 -9.56
CA ASP A 368 -2.10 7.39 -8.67
C ASP A 368 -3.47 7.31 -9.36
N CYS A 369 -3.83 8.31 -10.17
CA CYS A 369 -5.07 8.30 -10.97
C CYS A 369 -5.04 7.20 -12.03
N ARG A 370 -3.94 7.07 -12.78
CA ARG A 370 -3.72 6.04 -13.81
C ARG A 370 -3.77 4.62 -13.26
N ASN A 371 -3.24 4.42 -12.06
CA ASN A 371 -3.30 3.14 -11.34
C ASN A 371 -4.57 2.96 -10.50
N ARG A 372 -5.47 3.95 -10.52
CA ARG A 372 -6.80 3.91 -9.89
C ARG A 372 -6.75 3.80 -8.37
N SER A 373 -5.65 4.23 -7.77
CA SER A 373 -5.42 4.19 -6.32
C SER A 373 -5.84 5.47 -5.59
N TYR A 374 -6.06 6.57 -6.32
CA TYR A 374 -6.65 7.80 -5.77
C TYR A 374 -8.17 7.75 -5.77
N ILE A 375 -8.73 6.98 -4.82
CA ILE A 375 -10.17 6.65 -4.75
C ILE A 375 -10.90 7.68 -3.90
N ASN A 376 -12.07 8.10 -4.38
CA ASN A 376 -12.88 9.14 -3.79
C ASN A 376 -12.05 10.41 -3.50
N ARG A 377 -11.05 10.64 -4.36
CA ARG A 377 -10.07 11.74 -4.30
C ARG A 377 -9.39 11.89 -2.96
N GLY A 378 -9.14 10.79 -2.26
CA GLY A 378 -8.50 10.80 -0.94
C GLY A 378 -9.26 11.65 0.08
N ARG A 379 -10.60 11.76 -0.02
CA ARG A 379 -11.39 12.61 0.87
C ARG A 379 -11.45 12.11 2.32
N MET A 380 -11.00 10.89 2.61
CA MET A 380 -10.82 10.35 3.97
C MET A 380 -9.36 10.44 4.46
N VAL A 381 -8.66 11.53 4.14
CA VAL A 381 -7.28 11.79 4.60
C VAL A 381 -7.28 12.83 5.70
N TYR A 382 -6.65 12.49 6.83
CA TYR A 382 -6.53 13.36 7.98
C TYR A 382 -5.32 12.96 8.84
N GLY A 383 -4.89 13.86 9.73
CA GLY A 383 -3.73 13.65 10.62
C GLY A 383 -3.67 14.70 11.71
N HIS A 384 -2.51 14.88 12.35
CA HIS A 384 -2.34 15.78 13.48
C HIS A 384 -2.89 17.20 13.23
N ALA A 385 -3.80 17.68 14.09
CA ALA A 385 -4.57 18.89 13.81
C ALA A 385 -4.66 19.90 14.95
N TRP A 386 -4.25 19.54 16.17
CA TRP A 386 -4.47 20.38 17.35
C TRP A 386 -3.84 21.77 17.27
N THR A 387 -2.62 21.87 16.72
CA THR A 387 -1.96 23.18 16.48
C THR A 387 -2.79 24.11 15.58
N GLY A 388 -3.57 23.55 14.64
CA GLY A 388 -4.45 24.34 13.77
C GLY A 388 -5.70 24.88 14.47
N PHE A 389 -6.08 24.30 15.61
CA PHE A 389 -7.21 24.76 16.43
C PHE A 389 -6.78 25.77 17.47
N VAL A 390 -5.74 25.47 18.24
CA VAL A 390 -5.20 26.33 19.29
C VAL A 390 -3.68 26.37 19.12
N SER A 391 -3.12 27.58 19.03
CA SER A 391 -1.68 27.81 18.86
C SER A 391 -1.19 28.86 19.84
N GLU A 392 0.09 28.80 20.21
CA GLU A 392 0.74 29.77 21.12
C GLU A 392 0.56 31.22 20.63
N ALA A 393 0.60 31.43 19.31
CA ALA A 393 0.41 32.76 18.72
C ALA A 393 -0.99 33.35 18.95
N GLY A 394 -2.01 32.51 19.07
CA GLY A 394 -3.38 32.94 19.38
C GLY A 394 -3.69 32.94 20.88
N TYR A 395 -3.05 32.05 21.63
CA TYR A 395 -3.30 31.81 23.05
C TYR A 395 -1.98 31.54 23.78
N ALA A 396 -1.31 32.61 24.21
CA ALA A 396 -0.01 32.50 24.87
C ALA A 396 -0.07 31.61 26.12
N TYR A 397 0.98 30.79 26.34
CA TYR A 397 1.00 29.81 27.45
C TYR A 397 0.80 30.46 28.82
N ASP A 398 1.40 31.64 29.04
CA ASP A 398 1.37 32.32 30.34
C ASP A 398 0.04 33.06 30.60
N GLU A 399 -0.68 33.42 29.54
CA GLU A 399 -1.98 34.10 29.63
C GLU A 399 -3.15 33.12 29.70
N PHE A 400 -3.01 31.96 29.03
CA PHE A 400 -4.06 30.94 28.92
C PHE A 400 -3.58 29.54 29.35
N PRO A 401 -2.94 29.38 30.52
CA PRO A 401 -2.36 28.09 30.92
C PRO A 401 -3.40 26.97 31.06
N ASP A 402 -4.67 27.31 31.30
CA ASP A 402 -5.79 26.36 31.40
C ASP A 402 -6.18 25.68 30.08
N MET A 403 -5.83 26.29 28.94
CA MET A 403 -6.10 25.74 27.62
C MET A 403 -5.06 24.70 27.19
N TRP A 404 -3.92 24.60 27.87
CA TRP A 404 -2.79 23.79 27.44
C TRP A 404 -2.62 22.51 28.24
N ALA A 405 -1.98 21.50 27.63
CA ALA A 405 -1.62 20.28 28.33
C ALA A 405 -0.63 20.59 29.47
N ARG A 406 -0.91 20.05 30.65
CA ARG A 406 -0.13 20.30 31.88
C ARG A 406 0.27 19.02 32.57
N GLY A 407 1.41 19.05 33.23
CA GLY A 407 1.84 18.00 34.14
C GLY A 407 1.01 17.99 35.42
N ARG A 408 1.23 16.98 36.27
CA ARG A 408 0.59 16.89 37.60
C ARG A 408 1.05 17.98 38.57
N ASP A 409 2.18 18.62 38.27
CA ASP A 409 2.69 19.78 38.97
C ASP A 409 1.99 21.09 38.56
N GLY A 410 1.09 21.04 37.57
CA GLY A 410 0.36 22.19 37.04
C GLY A 410 1.11 22.98 35.97
N ASN A 411 2.36 22.63 35.65
CA ASN A 411 3.14 23.33 34.63
C ASN A 411 2.74 22.90 33.22
N VAL A 412 2.73 23.85 32.27
CA VAL A 412 2.46 23.57 30.85
C VAL A 412 3.58 22.69 30.28
N LEU A 413 3.19 21.62 29.58
CA LEU A 413 4.10 20.68 28.91
C LEU A 413 4.56 21.25 27.57
N ILE A 414 5.32 22.35 27.61
CA ILE A 414 5.73 23.09 26.42
C ILE A 414 6.56 22.20 25.50
N ARG A 415 6.08 22.00 24.26
CA ARG A 415 6.80 21.34 23.18
C ARG A 415 6.89 22.26 21.97
N ARG A 416 8.12 22.51 21.52
CA ARG A 416 8.44 23.25 20.29
C ARG A 416 9.39 22.41 19.45
N HIS A 417 8.86 21.47 18.68
CA HIS A 417 9.65 20.53 17.87
C HIS A 417 9.27 20.63 16.39
N SER A 418 10.17 20.25 15.49
CA SER A 418 9.91 20.24 14.04
C SER A 418 8.80 19.27 13.63
N SER A 419 8.56 18.24 14.45
CA SER A 419 7.50 17.25 14.22
C SER A 419 6.21 17.51 15.01
N GLY A 420 6.15 18.50 15.90
CA GLY A 420 4.93 18.73 16.69
C GLY A 420 5.03 19.86 17.72
N SER A 421 3.86 20.35 18.12
CA SER A 421 3.68 21.43 19.12
C SER A 421 3.05 20.91 20.41
N THR A 422 3.00 21.75 21.44
CA THR A 422 2.25 21.51 22.68
C THR A 422 0.80 21.11 22.39
N ASN A 423 0.33 20.04 23.02
CA ASN A 423 -1.08 19.65 22.99
C ASN A 423 -1.93 20.58 23.86
N PHE A 424 -3.20 20.80 23.49
CA PHE A 424 -4.14 21.51 24.35
C PHE A 424 -4.77 20.58 25.40
N CYS A 425 -5.44 21.15 26.40
CA CYS A 425 -6.24 20.39 27.36
C CYS A 425 -7.61 20.07 26.74
N SER A 426 -7.86 18.81 26.38
CA SER A 426 -9.13 18.38 25.75
C SER A 426 -10.35 18.45 26.67
N THR A 427 -10.16 18.78 27.95
CA THR A 427 -11.24 19.02 28.94
C THR A 427 -11.37 20.49 29.35
N SER A 428 -10.71 21.43 28.65
CA SER A 428 -10.99 22.86 28.80
C SER A 428 -12.28 23.21 28.06
N PRO A 429 -13.29 23.81 28.74
CA PRO A 429 -14.51 24.26 28.07
C PRO A 429 -14.23 25.25 26.93
N GLU A 430 -13.28 26.17 27.13
CA GLU A 430 -12.90 27.16 26.12
C GLU A 430 -12.33 26.49 24.86
N VAL A 431 -11.47 25.48 25.04
CA VAL A 431 -10.89 24.71 23.93
C VAL A 431 -11.98 23.95 23.17
N ILE A 432 -12.92 23.32 23.86
CA ILE A 432 -14.05 22.58 23.25
C ILE A 432 -14.85 23.52 22.33
N GLU A 433 -15.22 24.71 22.81
CA GLU A 433 -15.98 25.69 22.01
C GLU A 433 -15.17 26.21 20.80
N ILE A 434 -13.87 26.48 20.98
CA ILE A 434 -12.98 26.92 19.88
C ILE A 434 -12.87 25.83 18.80
N VAL A 435 -12.68 24.59 19.21
CA VAL A 435 -12.53 23.45 18.30
C VAL A 435 -13.85 23.20 17.57
N ALA A 436 -14.99 23.16 18.26
CA ALA A 436 -16.30 22.97 17.63
C ALA A 436 -16.60 24.03 16.56
N ARG A 437 -16.37 25.31 16.87
CA ARG A 437 -16.52 26.40 15.90
C ARG A 437 -15.62 26.20 14.67
N LYS A 438 -14.34 25.88 14.87
CA LYS A 438 -13.39 25.68 13.76
C LYS A 438 -13.67 24.41 12.96
N VAL A 439 -14.23 23.37 13.58
CA VAL A 439 -14.71 22.16 12.92
C VAL A 439 -15.87 22.49 11.99
N ASN A 440 -16.88 23.23 12.46
CA ASN A 440 -17.98 23.70 11.62
C ASN A 440 -17.47 24.62 10.48
N GLU A 441 -16.47 25.47 10.73
CA GLU A 441 -15.81 26.26 9.67
C GLU A 441 -15.16 25.40 8.59
N ARG A 442 -14.44 24.34 8.98
CA ARG A 442 -13.76 23.44 8.03
C ARG A 442 -14.76 22.57 7.26
N LEU A 443 -15.77 22.05 7.94
CA LEU A 443 -16.76 21.17 7.35
C LEU A 443 -17.82 21.90 6.53
N ARG A 444 -17.90 23.24 6.56
CA ARG A 444 -18.77 24.01 5.65
C ARG A 444 -18.44 23.84 4.17
N ASP A 445 -17.23 23.43 3.81
CA ASP A 445 -16.90 23.08 2.43
C ASP A 445 -17.73 21.86 1.98
N PRO A 446 -18.58 21.96 0.93
CA PRO A 446 -19.36 20.84 0.42
C PRO A 446 -18.49 19.68 -0.10
N ASN A 447 -17.22 19.92 -0.42
CA ASN A 447 -16.29 18.89 -0.85
C ASN A 447 -15.60 18.16 0.33
N ALA A 448 -15.66 18.71 1.55
CA ALA A 448 -15.11 18.07 2.74
C ALA A 448 -15.99 16.91 3.22
N LEU A 449 -15.38 15.75 3.47
CA LEU A 449 -16.04 14.58 4.08
C LEU A 449 -15.63 14.34 5.53
N VAL A 450 -14.42 14.74 5.91
CA VAL A 450 -13.86 14.51 7.24
C VAL A 450 -13.06 15.73 7.69
N THR A 451 -13.03 15.97 9.00
CA THR A 451 -12.03 16.85 9.61
C THR A 451 -11.36 16.15 10.79
N SER A 452 -10.05 16.37 10.94
CA SER A 452 -9.28 15.72 11.98
C SER A 452 -9.49 16.38 13.35
N LEU A 453 -9.57 15.53 14.38
CA LEU A 453 -9.46 15.88 15.79
C LEU A 453 -8.22 15.27 16.45
N ASP A 454 -7.27 14.78 15.66
CA ASP A 454 -6.11 14.08 16.19
C ASP A 454 -5.10 15.03 16.90
N PRO A 455 -4.51 14.60 18.04
CA PRO A 455 -3.47 15.35 18.76
C PRO A 455 -2.25 15.71 17.90
N ASN A 456 -1.37 16.56 18.44
CA ASN A 456 -0.05 16.79 17.82
C ASN A 456 0.85 15.56 18.02
N ASP A 457 1.68 15.28 17.01
CA ASP A 457 2.48 14.07 16.89
C ASP A 457 3.35 13.76 18.13
N TYR A 458 3.04 12.65 18.82
CA TYR A 458 3.67 12.19 20.08
C TYR A 458 3.74 13.23 21.21
N ALA A 459 2.98 14.32 21.16
CA ALA A 459 3.05 15.35 22.19
C ALA A 459 2.42 14.84 23.49
N PRO A 460 3.05 15.07 24.67
CA PRO A 460 2.48 14.65 25.94
C PRO A 460 1.04 15.15 26.13
N MET A 461 0.21 14.29 26.70
CA MET A 461 -1.19 14.60 26.96
C MET A 461 -1.37 15.26 28.33
N CYS A 462 -2.48 15.98 28.51
CA CYS A 462 -2.74 16.72 29.74
C CYS A 462 -3.04 15.80 30.93
N LEU A 463 -2.40 16.07 32.08
CA LEU A 463 -2.54 15.34 33.35
C LEU A 463 -3.17 16.20 34.46
N CYS A 464 -3.91 17.24 34.10
CA CYS A 464 -4.64 18.04 35.08
C CYS A 464 -5.79 17.22 35.72
N ASP A 465 -6.25 17.67 36.89
CA ASP A 465 -7.28 16.94 37.68
C ASP A 465 -8.56 16.64 36.89
N ARG A 466 -8.99 17.54 35.99
CA ARG A 466 -10.17 17.30 35.13
C ARG A 466 -9.95 16.14 34.16
N CYS A 467 -8.76 16.07 33.54
CA CYS A 467 -8.42 15.01 32.61
C CYS A 467 -8.32 13.66 33.33
N LEU A 468 -7.63 13.61 34.47
CA LEU A 468 -7.48 12.38 35.25
C LEU A 468 -8.82 11.90 35.82
N ALA A 469 -9.69 12.81 36.25
CA ALA A 469 -11.03 12.47 36.69
C ALA A 469 -11.89 11.90 35.55
N LEU A 470 -11.77 12.47 34.35
CA LEU A 470 -12.44 11.96 33.15
C LEU A 470 -11.94 10.55 32.79
N ASP A 471 -10.63 10.35 32.72
CA ASP A 471 -10.02 9.04 32.45
C ASP A 471 -10.52 7.99 33.45
N ALA A 472 -10.47 8.32 34.76
CA ALA A 472 -10.95 7.44 35.82
C ALA A 472 -12.45 7.13 35.72
N SER A 473 -13.26 8.06 35.21
CA SER A 473 -14.70 7.84 35.01
C SER A 473 -15.02 6.79 33.93
N TYR A 474 -14.09 6.57 32.99
CA TYR A 474 -14.14 5.51 31.98
C TYR A 474 -13.48 4.20 32.43
N GLY A 475 -12.90 4.17 33.64
CA GLY A 475 -12.22 3.00 34.19
C GLY A 475 -10.72 2.91 33.90
N VAL A 476 -10.12 3.96 33.31
CA VAL A 476 -8.68 4.03 33.05
C VAL A 476 -7.92 4.16 34.38
N THR A 477 -6.87 3.36 34.56
CA THR A 477 -6.10 3.34 35.82
C THR A 477 -4.73 4.03 35.69
N GLU A 478 -4.25 4.16 34.46
CA GLU A 478 -3.01 4.78 34.03
C GLU A 478 -3.11 6.29 34.19
N GLN A 479 -2.28 6.88 35.07
CA GLN A 479 -2.30 8.32 35.38
C GLN A 479 -1.12 9.09 34.78
N ASP A 480 -0.35 8.47 33.88
CA ASP A 480 0.83 9.05 33.24
C ASP A 480 0.56 9.61 31.84
N GLY A 481 -0.67 9.44 31.33
CA GLY A 481 -1.09 9.94 30.03
C GLY A 481 -0.65 9.08 28.85
N THR A 482 -0.22 7.84 29.10
CA THR A 482 0.15 6.88 28.05
C THR A 482 -1.04 6.16 27.43
N TYR A 483 -2.19 6.15 28.10
CA TYR A 483 -3.47 5.64 27.60
C TYR A 483 -4.54 6.74 27.67
N VAL A 484 -5.04 7.17 26.51
CA VAL A 484 -5.97 8.32 26.41
C VAL A 484 -7.12 8.10 25.43
N THR A 485 -7.33 6.86 24.96
CA THR A 485 -8.34 6.51 23.96
C THR A 485 -9.73 6.99 24.35
N ASP A 486 -10.21 6.60 25.54
CA ASP A 486 -11.55 6.99 26.02
C ASP A 486 -11.74 8.50 26.09
N ARG A 487 -10.70 9.23 26.52
CA ARG A 487 -10.74 10.69 26.59
C ARG A 487 -10.79 11.35 25.22
N LEU A 488 -10.11 10.81 24.20
CA LEU A 488 -10.21 11.35 22.85
C LEU A 488 -11.56 11.05 22.20
N ILE A 489 -12.13 9.87 22.46
CA ILE A 489 -13.50 9.55 22.02
C ILE A 489 -14.50 10.49 22.71
N HIS A 490 -14.37 10.70 24.03
CA HIS A 490 -15.20 11.65 24.77
C HIS A 490 -15.10 13.06 24.18
N PHE A 491 -13.88 13.55 23.95
CA PHE A 491 -13.65 14.85 23.34
C PHE A 491 -14.31 14.95 21.95
N SER A 492 -14.16 13.92 21.11
CA SER A 492 -14.77 13.87 19.78
C SER A 492 -16.31 13.87 19.84
N ASN A 493 -16.91 13.21 20.84
CA ASN A 493 -18.36 13.25 21.08
C ASN A 493 -18.82 14.66 21.47
N GLU A 494 -18.11 15.33 22.39
CA GLU A 494 -18.40 16.72 22.78
C GLU A 494 -18.35 17.68 21.59
N ILE A 495 -17.41 17.47 20.66
CA ILE A 495 -17.35 18.25 19.42
C ILE A 495 -18.52 17.92 18.50
N TYR A 496 -18.86 16.63 18.32
CA TYR A 496 -19.96 16.22 17.46
C TYR A 496 -21.32 16.81 17.90
N ASP A 497 -21.59 16.82 19.21
CA ASP A 497 -22.83 17.36 19.77
C ASP A 497 -23.00 18.87 19.50
N ARG A 498 -21.89 19.57 19.26
CA ARG A 498 -21.83 21.01 18.95
C ARG A 498 -21.70 21.31 17.45
N MET A 499 -21.73 20.29 16.59
CA MET A 499 -21.72 20.50 15.14
C MET A 499 -23.06 21.05 14.64
N ASP A 500 -22.97 21.89 13.61
CA ASP A 500 -24.15 22.36 12.88
C ASP A 500 -24.84 21.17 12.19
N GLU A 501 -26.18 21.16 12.12
CA GLU A 501 -26.96 20.05 11.55
C GLU A 501 -26.53 19.68 10.12
N GLU A 502 -26.16 20.68 9.30
CA GLU A 502 -25.68 20.47 7.92
C GLU A 502 -24.32 19.73 7.84
N ASN A 503 -23.55 19.72 8.93
CA ASN A 503 -22.27 19.04 9.02
C ASN A 503 -22.37 17.66 9.67
N LYS A 504 -23.50 17.30 10.30
CA LYS A 504 -23.64 16.06 11.09
C LYS A 504 -23.58 14.77 10.27
N GLU A 505 -23.74 14.85 8.95
CA GLU A 505 -23.55 13.71 8.04
C GLU A 505 -22.06 13.48 7.69
N LYS A 506 -21.17 14.43 8.00
CA LYS A 506 -19.72 14.33 7.77
C LYS A 506 -19.01 13.68 8.95
N PHE A 507 -17.73 13.34 8.77
CA PHE A 507 -16.96 12.59 9.75
C PHE A 507 -16.03 13.45 10.60
N LEU A 508 -15.86 13.05 11.86
CA LEU A 508 -14.75 13.49 12.72
C LEU A 508 -13.68 12.40 12.75
N GLY A 509 -12.49 12.72 12.27
CA GLY A 509 -11.38 11.78 12.14
C GLY A 509 -10.46 11.77 13.36
N ILE A 510 -10.09 10.59 13.83
CA ILE A 510 -9.09 10.38 14.90
C ILE A 510 -8.07 9.35 14.40
N LEU A 511 -6.77 9.56 14.64
CA LEU A 511 -5.79 8.50 14.40
C LEU A 511 -5.83 7.54 15.59
N VAL A 512 -5.95 6.25 15.32
CA VAL A 512 -5.70 5.17 16.27
C VAL A 512 -4.18 4.98 16.31
N TYR A 513 -3.54 5.78 17.17
CA TYR A 513 -2.12 6.11 17.09
C TYR A 513 -1.55 6.48 18.47
N ALA A 514 -0.27 6.20 18.72
CA ALA A 514 0.45 6.60 19.93
C ALA A 514 -0.34 6.34 21.23
N PHE A 515 -0.70 7.38 21.99
CA PHE A 515 -1.37 7.25 23.29
C PHE A 515 -2.84 6.84 23.20
N GLN A 516 -3.42 6.86 21.99
CA GLN A 516 -4.81 6.48 21.71
C GLN A 516 -4.92 5.28 20.76
N ILE A 517 -3.90 4.41 20.74
CA ILE A 517 -3.88 3.24 19.86
C ILE A 517 -4.75 2.10 20.41
N GLU A 518 -4.72 1.88 21.73
CA GLU A 518 -5.44 0.80 22.40
C GLU A 518 -6.97 0.95 22.28
N LEU A 519 -7.70 -0.16 22.35
CA LEU A 519 -9.17 -0.15 22.37
C LEU A 519 -9.69 0.63 23.59
N PRO A 520 -10.81 1.36 23.45
CA PRO A 520 -11.39 2.10 24.58
C PRO A 520 -11.88 1.14 25.67
N THR A 521 -11.77 1.58 26.92
CA THR A 521 -12.23 0.81 28.08
C THR A 521 -13.75 0.76 28.13
N SER A 522 -14.41 1.92 27.98
CA SER A 522 -15.87 1.99 28.00
C SER A 522 -16.47 3.16 27.20
N ALA A 523 -15.66 4.08 26.68
CA ALA A 523 -16.13 5.12 25.77
C ALA A 523 -16.63 4.53 24.45
N VAL A 524 -17.72 5.09 23.92
CA VAL A 524 -18.34 4.66 22.67
C VAL A 524 -18.23 5.78 21.64
N PRO A 525 -17.60 5.54 20.47
CA PRO A 525 -17.52 6.54 19.40
C PRO A 525 -18.90 6.76 18.77
N HIS A 526 -19.16 7.99 18.32
CA HIS A 526 -20.35 8.28 17.52
C HIS A 526 -20.25 7.57 16.15
N PRO A 527 -21.37 7.12 15.53
CA PRO A 527 -21.34 6.50 14.20
C PRO A 527 -20.67 7.31 13.07
N ASN A 528 -20.60 8.63 13.23
CA ASN A 528 -19.90 9.56 12.32
C ASN A 528 -18.46 9.90 12.79
N HIS A 529 -17.88 9.11 13.70
CA HIS A 529 -16.45 9.14 13.94
C HIS A 529 -15.75 8.17 12.99
N ALA A 530 -14.63 8.62 12.43
CA ALA A 530 -13.76 7.82 11.59
C ALA A 530 -12.42 7.60 12.32
N GLY A 531 -11.96 6.35 12.38
CA GLY A 531 -10.68 6.00 13.00
C GLY A 531 -9.70 5.50 11.97
N MET A 532 -8.43 5.88 12.07
CA MET A 532 -7.40 5.40 11.14
C MET A 532 -6.21 4.86 11.93
N VAL A 533 -5.98 3.54 11.84
CA VAL A 533 -4.91 2.86 12.58
C VAL A 533 -3.56 3.11 11.93
N CYS A 534 -2.62 3.62 12.72
CA CYS A 534 -1.24 3.86 12.34
C CYS A 534 -0.32 3.36 13.47
N ASN A 535 0.39 2.26 13.23
CA ASN A 535 1.39 1.76 14.18
C ASN A 535 2.78 2.28 13.80
N MET A 536 3.02 3.57 14.04
CA MET A 536 4.34 4.18 13.79
C MET A 536 5.39 3.72 14.79
N GLY A 537 5.02 3.13 15.93
CA GLY A 537 5.98 2.48 16.82
C GLY A 537 6.73 1.32 16.14
N TRP A 538 6.27 0.87 14.96
CA TRP A 538 6.76 -0.31 14.24
C TRP A 538 6.80 -1.54 15.16
N THR A 539 5.86 -1.63 16.11
CA THR A 539 5.90 -2.64 17.17
C THR A 539 5.47 -4.02 16.69
N TYR A 540 4.74 -4.09 15.58
CA TYR A 540 4.36 -5.33 14.92
C TYR A 540 5.27 -5.63 13.71
N ASP A 541 5.33 -6.90 13.32
CA ASP A 541 6.20 -7.38 12.27
C ASP A 541 5.64 -7.09 10.86
N HIS A 542 6.37 -6.25 10.12
CA HIS A 542 6.06 -5.87 8.75
C HIS A 542 6.69 -6.82 7.70
N THR A 543 7.37 -7.88 8.10
CA THR A 543 8.03 -8.84 7.20
C THR A 543 7.10 -9.96 6.74
N ARG A 544 5.96 -10.12 7.40
CA ARG A 544 4.94 -11.14 7.13
C ARG A 544 3.53 -10.57 7.38
N PRO A 545 2.47 -11.23 6.88
CA PRO A 545 1.10 -10.79 7.11
C PRO A 545 0.79 -10.63 8.60
N PHE A 546 -0.02 -9.63 8.97
CA PHE A 546 -0.48 -9.52 10.36
C PHE A 546 -1.42 -10.67 10.77
N THR A 547 -1.88 -11.46 9.80
CA THR A 547 -2.67 -12.68 10.04
C THR A 547 -1.82 -13.95 10.24
N ASP A 548 -0.49 -13.84 10.22
CA ASP A 548 0.42 -14.95 10.52
C ASP A 548 0.38 -15.26 12.03
N PRO A 549 -0.07 -16.45 12.45
CA PRO A 549 -0.21 -16.79 13.86
C PRO A 549 1.12 -17.14 14.55
N THR A 550 2.23 -17.24 13.82
CA THR A 550 3.54 -17.56 14.39
C THR A 550 4.23 -16.36 15.01
N ASP A 551 3.72 -15.15 14.79
CA ASP A 551 4.30 -13.92 15.32
C ASP A 551 3.43 -13.34 16.46
N PRO A 552 3.95 -13.28 17.70
CA PRO A 552 3.25 -12.68 18.84
C PRO A 552 2.79 -11.24 18.62
N THR A 553 3.65 -10.40 18.03
CA THR A 553 3.37 -8.98 17.80
C THR A 553 2.28 -8.77 16.76
N ASN A 554 2.25 -9.62 15.72
CA ASN A 554 1.18 -9.59 14.72
C ASN A 554 -0.16 -10.09 15.27
N ARG A 555 -0.16 -11.07 16.19
CA ARG A 555 -1.39 -11.51 16.87
C ARG A 555 -2.02 -10.38 17.70
N GLU A 556 -1.21 -9.63 18.44
CA GLU A 556 -1.67 -8.45 19.18
C GLU A 556 -2.25 -7.39 18.23
N PHE A 557 -1.53 -7.10 17.13
CA PHE A 557 -2.01 -6.15 16.13
C PHE A 557 -3.29 -6.62 15.43
N TYR A 558 -3.45 -7.91 15.13
CA TYR A 558 -4.66 -8.46 14.53
C TYR A 558 -5.90 -8.24 15.41
N GLU A 559 -5.80 -8.52 16.72
CA GLU A 559 -6.92 -8.29 17.65
C GLU A 559 -7.23 -6.80 17.80
N LEU A 560 -6.20 -5.94 17.75
CA LEU A 560 -6.38 -4.50 17.75
C LEU A 560 -7.18 -4.02 16.52
N ILE A 561 -6.77 -4.44 15.32
CA ILE A 561 -7.44 -4.10 14.06
C ILE A 561 -8.89 -4.60 14.07
N LYS A 562 -9.10 -5.85 14.51
CA LYS A 562 -10.42 -6.43 14.62
C LYS A 562 -11.32 -5.65 15.60
N GLY A 563 -10.82 -5.33 16.79
CA GLY A 563 -11.59 -4.60 17.79
C GLY A 563 -12.01 -3.21 17.30
N TRP A 564 -11.11 -2.47 16.65
CA TRP A 564 -11.45 -1.17 16.08
C TRP A 564 -12.42 -1.25 14.90
N GLY A 565 -12.27 -2.27 14.05
CA GLY A 565 -13.20 -2.52 12.94
C GLY A 565 -14.62 -2.92 13.40
N GLU A 566 -14.77 -3.52 14.58
CA GLU A 566 -16.08 -3.79 15.20
C GLU A 566 -16.73 -2.51 15.79
N LEU A 567 -15.93 -1.50 16.15
CA LEU A 567 -16.40 -0.27 16.81
C LEU A 567 -16.77 0.85 15.82
N LEU A 568 -16.14 0.90 14.64
CA LEU A 568 -16.22 2.04 13.73
C LEU A 568 -16.89 1.68 12.40
N GLY A 569 -17.82 2.53 11.95
CA GLY A 569 -18.42 2.40 10.61
C GLY A 569 -17.54 2.94 9.47
N GLN A 570 -16.52 3.75 9.81
CA GLN A 570 -15.47 4.22 8.93
C GLN A 570 -14.12 3.98 9.61
N PHE A 571 -13.43 2.93 9.17
CA PHE A 571 -12.13 2.52 9.68
C PHE A 571 -11.08 2.50 8.57
N GLY A 572 -9.96 3.18 8.81
CA GLY A 572 -8.88 3.37 7.84
C GLY A 572 -7.62 2.61 8.20
N TYR A 573 -6.90 2.10 7.19
CA TYR A 573 -5.57 1.52 7.38
C TYR A 573 -4.50 2.50 6.92
N TYR A 574 -3.67 2.93 7.86
CA TYR A 574 -2.46 3.68 7.60
C TYR A 574 -1.26 2.77 7.78
N ASP A 575 -0.70 2.32 6.67
CA ASP A 575 0.44 1.40 6.66
C ASP A 575 1.55 1.83 5.71
N TYR A 576 2.73 1.23 5.88
CA TYR A 576 3.98 1.65 5.26
C TYR A 576 4.49 0.62 4.23
N TYR A 577 3.83 0.54 3.07
CA TYR A 577 4.35 -0.29 1.96
C TYR A 577 5.50 0.38 1.18
N GLY A 578 5.78 1.65 1.46
CA GLY A 578 7.10 2.27 1.31
C GLY A 578 7.70 2.55 2.68
N HIS A 579 8.96 2.97 2.75
CA HIS A 579 9.63 3.23 4.04
C HIS A 579 10.18 4.66 4.11
N TRP A 580 9.99 5.33 5.25
CA TRP A 580 10.34 6.74 5.44
C TRP A 580 11.81 7.00 5.81
N ALA A 581 12.55 5.95 6.18
CA ALA A 581 13.98 6.03 6.53
C ALA A 581 14.87 4.96 5.89
N HIS A 582 14.31 4.05 5.10
CA HIS A 582 15.03 2.90 4.53
C HIS A 582 14.87 2.99 3.03
N PHE A 583 16.00 3.05 2.34
CA PHE A 583 16.04 3.35 0.91
C PHE A 583 16.45 2.14 0.06
N GLY A 584 16.81 1.02 0.70
CA GLY A 584 17.19 -0.23 0.04
C GLY A 584 16.02 -1.18 -0.21
N PRO A 585 16.31 -2.48 -0.42
CA PRO A 585 15.29 -3.50 -0.66
C PRO A 585 14.19 -3.51 0.41
N TRP A 586 12.93 -3.44 -0.01
CA TRP A 586 11.74 -3.38 0.87
C TRP A 586 10.68 -4.37 0.37
N GLY A 587 10.73 -5.61 0.85
CA GLY A 587 9.80 -6.67 0.42
C GLY A 587 8.50 -6.60 1.21
N GLN A 588 7.39 -6.27 0.55
CA GLN A 588 6.07 -6.08 1.18
C GLN A 588 4.93 -6.73 0.40
N VAL A 589 5.19 -7.26 -0.80
CA VAL A 589 4.14 -7.81 -1.68
C VAL A 589 3.43 -8.99 -1.03
N GLN A 590 4.16 -9.87 -0.33
CA GLN A 590 3.56 -11.00 0.36
C GLN A 590 2.70 -10.59 1.56
N LYS A 591 3.10 -9.53 2.26
CA LYS A 591 2.31 -8.96 3.37
C LYS A 591 1.04 -8.32 2.84
N MET A 592 1.15 -7.36 1.91
CA MET A 592 0.01 -6.56 1.47
C MET A 592 -1.10 -7.37 0.80
N ARG A 593 -0.76 -8.47 0.11
CA ARG A 593 -1.75 -9.35 -0.55
C ARG A 593 -2.67 -10.08 0.43
N GLU A 594 -2.24 -10.25 1.69
CA GLU A 594 -3.05 -10.86 2.74
C GLU A 594 -3.65 -9.77 3.65
N ASP A 595 -2.87 -8.76 4.00
CA ASP A 595 -3.26 -7.72 4.94
C ASP A 595 -4.40 -6.84 4.44
N LEU A 596 -4.38 -6.39 3.19
CA LEU A 596 -5.47 -5.55 2.67
C LEU A 596 -6.80 -6.30 2.59
N VAL A 597 -6.75 -7.60 2.33
CA VAL A 597 -7.92 -8.48 2.31
C VAL A 597 -8.46 -8.65 3.73
N ALA A 598 -7.56 -9.01 4.66
CA ALA A 598 -7.93 -9.20 6.05
C ALA A 598 -8.48 -7.90 6.66
N PHE A 599 -7.88 -6.76 6.34
CA PHE A 599 -8.34 -5.45 6.78
C PHE A 599 -9.77 -5.16 6.30
N ARG A 600 -10.07 -5.36 5.00
CA ARG A 600 -11.44 -5.25 4.48
C ARG A 600 -12.40 -6.18 5.24
N ASP A 601 -12.02 -7.44 5.41
CA ASP A 601 -12.88 -8.46 6.05
C ASP A 601 -13.10 -8.18 7.55
N LEU A 602 -12.22 -7.41 8.19
CA LEU A 602 -12.32 -6.95 9.57
C LEU A 602 -13.09 -5.62 9.71
N GLY A 603 -13.74 -5.11 8.66
CA GLY A 603 -14.52 -3.86 8.71
C GLY A 603 -13.77 -2.62 8.22
N GLY A 604 -12.55 -2.79 7.67
CA GLY A 604 -11.79 -1.72 7.05
C GLY A 604 -12.46 -1.13 5.80
N THR A 605 -12.42 0.19 5.65
CA THR A 605 -13.20 0.94 4.65
C THR A 605 -12.38 1.88 3.78
N TYR A 606 -11.26 2.44 4.25
CA TYR A 606 -10.40 3.31 3.44
C TYR A 606 -8.90 3.09 3.74
N LEU A 607 -8.07 3.57 2.83
CA LEU A 607 -6.62 3.40 2.89
C LEU A 607 -5.89 4.74 2.88
N MET A 608 -4.87 4.85 3.71
CA MET A 608 -3.85 5.89 3.64
C MET A 608 -2.48 5.22 3.67
N LEU A 609 -1.99 4.80 2.52
CA LEU A 609 -0.73 4.06 2.45
C LEU A 609 0.42 5.06 2.42
N GLU A 610 1.30 5.08 3.42
CA GLU A 610 2.48 5.93 3.37
C GLU A 610 3.59 5.29 2.52
N CYS A 611 3.33 5.25 1.21
CA CYS A 611 4.29 4.78 0.23
C CYS A 611 5.19 5.93 -0.20
N GLN A 612 6.25 6.14 0.56
CA GLN A 612 7.26 7.14 0.23
C GLN A 612 7.82 6.85 -1.17
N PRO A 613 7.95 7.85 -2.06
CA PRO A 613 8.15 7.65 -3.50
C PRO A 613 9.61 7.30 -3.84
N ASN A 614 10.07 6.18 -3.30
CA ASN A 614 11.31 5.50 -3.64
C ASN A 614 11.04 4.46 -4.72
N PHE A 615 10.59 4.91 -5.90
CA PHE A 615 10.26 4.03 -7.02
C PHE A 615 11.37 3.05 -7.45
N PRO A 616 12.68 3.35 -7.39
CA PRO A 616 13.67 2.37 -7.84
C PRO A 616 13.78 1.15 -6.92
N MET A 617 13.45 1.26 -5.61
CA MET A 617 13.51 0.13 -4.66
C MET A 617 12.16 -0.30 -4.05
N ALA A 618 11.11 0.50 -4.24
CA ALA A 618 9.74 0.20 -3.81
C ALA A 618 8.74 0.19 -4.97
N GLY A 619 9.19 0.34 -6.22
CA GLY A 619 8.34 0.43 -7.42
C GLY A 619 7.35 -0.72 -7.57
N LEU A 620 7.78 -1.95 -7.25
CA LEU A 620 6.89 -3.09 -7.24
C LEU A 620 5.79 -2.95 -6.17
N ASN A 621 6.14 -2.52 -4.96
CA ASN A 621 5.16 -2.27 -3.89
C ASN A 621 4.18 -1.17 -4.28
N HIS A 622 4.65 -0.09 -4.91
CA HIS A 622 3.80 1.00 -5.41
C HIS A 622 2.78 0.44 -6.40
N TYR A 623 3.23 -0.28 -7.43
CA TYR A 623 2.34 -0.84 -8.43
C TYR A 623 1.32 -1.81 -7.82
N ILE A 624 1.75 -2.80 -7.04
CA ILE A 624 0.85 -3.79 -6.45
C ILE A 624 -0.15 -3.15 -5.49
N SER A 625 0.30 -2.25 -4.60
CA SER A 625 -0.60 -1.55 -3.67
C SER A 625 -1.61 -0.67 -4.41
N GLY A 626 -1.21 -0.04 -5.53
CA GLY A 626 -2.12 0.71 -6.39
C GLY A 626 -3.23 -0.16 -6.98
N ARG A 627 -2.87 -1.34 -7.52
CA ARG A 627 -3.83 -2.30 -8.07
C ARG A 627 -4.79 -2.84 -7.01
N LEU A 628 -4.27 -3.23 -5.84
CA LEU A 628 -5.06 -3.77 -4.73
C LEU A 628 -5.94 -2.72 -4.03
N SER A 629 -5.55 -1.44 -4.05
CA SER A 629 -6.39 -0.36 -3.55
C SER A 629 -7.70 -0.26 -4.34
N TRP A 630 -7.65 -0.46 -5.66
CA TRP A 630 -8.86 -0.51 -6.49
C TRP A 630 -9.61 -1.85 -6.33
N ASP A 631 -8.92 -2.97 -6.51
CA ASP A 631 -9.50 -4.32 -6.50
C ASP A 631 -8.66 -5.23 -5.60
N VAL A 632 -9.07 -5.39 -4.34
CA VAL A 632 -8.33 -6.18 -3.34
C VAL A 632 -8.36 -7.69 -3.64
N ASP A 633 -9.23 -8.12 -4.56
CA ASP A 633 -9.34 -9.51 -5.00
C ASP A 633 -8.57 -9.78 -6.32
N ALA A 634 -7.76 -8.83 -6.79
CA ALA A 634 -6.84 -9.05 -7.90
C ALA A 634 -5.81 -10.15 -7.54
N ASP A 635 -5.54 -11.06 -8.49
CA ASP A 635 -4.51 -12.10 -8.29
C ASP A 635 -3.12 -11.46 -8.42
N VAL A 636 -2.43 -11.33 -7.29
CA VAL A 636 -1.12 -10.67 -7.22
C VAL A 636 -0.06 -11.44 -7.99
N ASP A 637 -0.16 -12.76 -8.12
CA ASP A 637 0.82 -13.51 -8.94
C ASP A 637 0.67 -13.16 -10.42
N VAL A 638 -0.55 -12.88 -10.89
CA VAL A 638 -0.79 -12.37 -12.25
C VAL A 638 -0.21 -10.97 -12.42
N LEU A 639 -0.40 -10.09 -11.43
CA LEU A 639 0.16 -8.73 -11.46
C LEU A 639 1.69 -8.74 -11.44
N LEU A 640 2.31 -9.69 -10.74
CA LEU A 640 3.75 -9.89 -10.72
C LEU A 640 4.27 -10.29 -12.11
N GLU A 641 3.68 -11.31 -12.74
CA GLU A 641 4.08 -11.73 -14.09
C GLU A 641 3.82 -10.62 -15.13
N GLU A 642 2.73 -9.86 -14.99
CA GLU A 642 2.43 -8.68 -15.81
C GLU A 642 3.52 -7.60 -15.66
N PHE A 643 3.88 -7.25 -14.41
CA PHE A 643 4.92 -6.27 -14.11
C PHE A 643 6.26 -6.71 -14.69
N PHE A 644 6.72 -7.93 -14.39
CA PHE A 644 8.03 -8.38 -14.86
C PHE A 644 8.10 -8.48 -16.38
N THR A 645 7.07 -9.05 -17.02
CA THR A 645 7.05 -9.23 -18.47
C THR A 645 6.97 -7.91 -19.21
N LYS A 646 6.09 -6.98 -18.80
CA LYS A 646 5.87 -5.73 -19.53
C LYS A 646 6.89 -4.65 -19.17
N PHE A 647 7.27 -4.54 -17.89
CA PHE A 647 8.22 -3.51 -17.45
C PHE A 647 9.66 -3.88 -17.78
N TYR A 648 10.11 -5.10 -17.48
CA TYR A 648 11.51 -5.49 -17.72
C TYR A 648 11.74 -6.18 -19.07
N GLY A 649 10.68 -6.63 -19.75
CA GLY A 649 10.77 -7.14 -21.12
C GLY A 649 11.76 -8.30 -21.23
N PRO A 650 12.78 -8.19 -22.11
CA PRO A 650 13.81 -9.23 -22.26
C PRO A 650 14.54 -9.62 -20.97
N ALA A 651 14.60 -8.74 -19.96
CA ALA A 651 15.24 -9.00 -18.67
C ALA A 651 14.26 -9.48 -17.58
N ALA A 652 13.02 -9.87 -17.94
CA ALA A 652 11.99 -10.28 -16.98
C ALA A 652 12.45 -11.42 -16.05
N GLY A 653 13.20 -12.40 -16.56
CA GLY A 653 13.71 -13.54 -15.78
C GLY A 653 14.57 -13.12 -14.58
N PRO A 654 15.76 -12.52 -14.79
CA PRO A 654 16.61 -12.09 -13.69
C PRO A 654 15.94 -11.04 -12.80
N MET A 655 15.11 -10.15 -13.35
CA MET A 655 14.41 -9.16 -12.53
C MET A 655 13.31 -9.77 -11.67
N ARG A 656 12.61 -10.82 -12.13
CA ARG A 656 11.71 -11.60 -11.29
C ARG A 656 12.48 -12.21 -10.11
N SER A 657 13.64 -12.80 -10.36
CA SER A 657 14.49 -13.35 -9.29
C SER A 657 14.95 -12.27 -8.30
N PHE A 658 15.36 -11.09 -8.79
CA PHE A 658 15.72 -9.94 -7.95
C PHE A 658 14.60 -9.57 -6.97
N TRP A 659 13.39 -9.30 -7.46
CA TRP A 659 12.28 -8.87 -6.61
C TRP A 659 11.77 -9.99 -5.70
N MET A 660 11.67 -11.22 -6.20
CA MET A 660 11.20 -12.35 -5.41
C MET A 660 12.20 -12.77 -4.33
N ASP A 661 13.51 -12.60 -4.57
CA ASP A 661 14.52 -12.81 -3.53
C ASP A 661 14.40 -11.77 -2.42
N ILE A 662 14.09 -10.50 -2.73
CA ILE A 662 13.79 -9.48 -1.72
C ILE A 662 12.61 -9.95 -0.85
N GLU A 663 11.49 -10.36 -1.45
CA GLU A 663 10.34 -10.89 -0.71
C GLU A 663 10.71 -12.11 0.16
N LYS A 664 11.53 -13.02 -0.37
CA LYS A 664 12.03 -14.20 0.35
C LYS A 664 12.86 -13.81 1.56
N TYR A 665 13.83 -12.90 1.43
CA TYR A 665 14.67 -12.49 2.56
C TYR A 665 13.87 -11.85 3.68
N TYR A 666 12.84 -11.05 3.36
CA TYR A 666 11.92 -10.52 4.37
C TYR A 666 11.12 -11.65 5.05
N ALA A 667 10.43 -12.49 4.28
CA ALA A 667 9.58 -13.55 4.84
C ALA A 667 10.33 -14.61 5.66
N LEU A 668 11.64 -14.76 5.44
CA LEU A 668 12.50 -15.70 6.16
C LEU A 668 13.21 -15.08 7.38
N LEU A 669 13.05 -13.78 7.63
CA LEU A 669 13.52 -13.20 8.87
C LEU A 669 12.83 -13.86 10.07
N ARG A 670 13.50 -13.82 11.20
CA ARG A 670 12.87 -14.10 12.49
C ARG A 670 11.74 -13.11 12.78
N ALA A 671 10.65 -13.62 13.37
CA ALA A 671 9.51 -12.83 13.82
C ALA A 671 9.94 -11.63 14.69
N GLY A 672 9.28 -10.49 14.49
CA GLY A 672 9.46 -9.29 15.31
C GLY A 672 9.63 -7.97 14.52
N PRO A 673 9.74 -6.85 15.23
CA PRO A 673 9.66 -5.50 14.66
C PRO A 673 10.89 -5.12 13.83
N HIS A 674 10.82 -3.95 13.19
CA HIS A 674 11.95 -3.30 12.49
C HIS A 674 12.63 -4.16 11.41
N GLY A 675 11.84 -4.89 10.61
CA GLY A 675 12.35 -5.79 9.56
C GLY A 675 13.35 -5.17 8.58
N ALA A 676 13.17 -3.89 8.19
CA ALA A 676 14.10 -3.17 7.31
C ALA A 676 15.52 -3.12 7.87
N GLU A 677 15.66 -2.87 9.17
CA GLU A 677 16.96 -2.78 9.84
C GLU A 677 17.62 -4.15 9.96
N ARG A 678 16.82 -5.22 10.09
CA ARG A 678 17.32 -6.58 10.27
C ARG A 678 17.71 -7.24 8.94
N VAL A 679 16.90 -7.09 7.89
CA VAL A 679 17.10 -7.78 6.61
C VAL A 679 18.44 -7.45 5.96
N ARG A 680 18.90 -6.20 6.09
CA ARG A 680 20.14 -5.71 5.48
C ARG A 680 21.40 -6.39 6.01
N HIS A 681 21.31 -7.03 7.18
CA HIS A 681 22.37 -7.83 7.78
C HIS A 681 22.37 -9.30 7.33
N THR A 682 21.43 -9.71 6.47
CA THR A 682 21.36 -11.09 5.96
C THR A 682 22.60 -11.42 5.14
N PRO A 683 23.40 -12.42 5.53
CA PRO A 683 24.61 -12.79 4.80
C PRO A 683 24.32 -13.19 3.35
N GLY A 684 25.12 -12.68 2.40
CA GLY A 684 25.01 -13.03 0.98
C GLY A 684 23.85 -12.38 0.23
N MET A 685 22.93 -11.69 0.92
CA MET A 685 21.77 -11.05 0.28
C MET A 685 22.20 -10.06 -0.79
N TRP A 686 23.09 -9.12 -0.44
CA TRP A 686 23.48 -8.04 -1.34
C TRP A 686 24.24 -8.56 -2.57
N GLU A 687 25.07 -9.58 -2.40
CA GLU A 687 25.78 -10.24 -3.49
C GLU A 687 24.81 -10.96 -4.44
N ALA A 688 23.83 -11.69 -3.88
CA ALA A 688 22.82 -12.39 -4.67
C ALA A 688 21.94 -11.40 -5.47
N LEU A 689 21.47 -10.33 -4.83
CA LEU A 689 20.68 -9.29 -5.49
C LEU A 689 21.48 -8.56 -6.58
N ARG A 690 22.77 -8.27 -6.34
CA ARG A 690 23.65 -7.66 -7.35
C ARG A 690 23.85 -8.57 -8.56
N ALA A 691 23.98 -9.88 -8.35
CA ALA A 691 24.15 -10.84 -9.45
C ALA A 691 22.96 -10.83 -10.42
N HIS A 692 21.73 -10.74 -9.91
CA HIS A 692 20.53 -10.63 -10.77
C HIS A 692 20.53 -9.34 -11.59
N LEU A 693 20.95 -8.22 -11.01
CA LEU A 693 21.07 -6.95 -11.74
C LEU A 693 22.16 -7.03 -12.81
N ASP A 694 23.28 -7.72 -12.54
CA ASP A 694 24.38 -7.89 -13.49
C ASP A 694 23.94 -8.72 -14.70
N GLU A 695 23.18 -9.80 -14.47
CA GLU A 695 22.57 -10.60 -15.53
C GLU A 695 21.58 -9.77 -16.37
N ALA A 696 20.67 -9.04 -15.71
CA ALA A 696 19.70 -8.18 -16.39
C ALA A 696 20.38 -7.09 -17.25
N GLN A 697 21.44 -6.48 -16.73
CA GLN A 697 22.21 -5.48 -17.46
C GLN A 697 22.93 -6.09 -18.67
N ALA A 698 23.50 -7.29 -18.54
CA ALA A 698 24.13 -7.99 -19.66
C ALA A 698 23.15 -8.30 -20.80
N ILE A 699 21.92 -8.71 -20.46
CA ILE A 699 20.84 -8.94 -21.45
C ILE A 699 20.51 -7.62 -22.16
N THR A 700 20.22 -6.56 -21.40
CA THR A 700 19.75 -5.29 -21.97
C THR A 700 20.81 -4.52 -22.76
N ALA A 701 22.10 -4.70 -22.45
CA ALA A 701 23.21 -4.05 -23.17
C ALA A 701 23.29 -4.45 -24.65
N SER A 702 22.70 -5.60 -25.02
CA SER A 702 22.66 -6.11 -26.39
C SER A 702 21.42 -5.72 -27.18
N LEU A 703 20.47 -5.02 -26.54
CA LEU A 703 19.20 -4.65 -27.16
C LEU A 703 19.37 -3.50 -28.16
N PRO A 704 18.52 -3.46 -29.20
CA PRO A 704 18.56 -2.38 -30.17
C PRO A 704 18.03 -1.05 -29.57
N ALA A 705 18.32 0.07 -30.22
CA ALA A 705 18.05 1.41 -29.69
C ALA A 705 16.56 1.67 -29.39
N GLU A 706 15.65 1.09 -30.17
CA GLU A 706 14.19 1.14 -29.96
C GLU A 706 13.73 0.46 -28.66
N GLN A 707 14.59 -0.38 -28.08
CA GLN A 707 14.36 -1.08 -26.81
C GLN A 707 15.19 -0.51 -25.65
N LYS A 708 15.86 0.64 -25.86
CA LYS A 708 16.69 1.30 -24.85
C LYS A 708 15.97 1.48 -23.50
N ARG A 709 14.65 1.69 -23.51
CA ARG A 709 13.85 1.82 -22.28
C ARG A 709 14.04 0.67 -21.30
N PHE A 710 14.28 -0.57 -21.77
CA PHE A 710 14.53 -1.69 -20.87
C PHE A 710 15.87 -1.56 -20.15
N ALA A 711 16.93 -1.16 -20.87
CA ALA A 711 18.22 -0.86 -20.24
C ALA A 711 18.11 0.27 -19.21
N ASP A 712 17.34 1.32 -19.54
CA ASP A 712 17.12 2.46 -18.64
C ASP A 712 16.36 2.03 -17.36
N ARG A 713 15.37 1.13 -17.47
CA ARG A 713 14.66 0.56 -16.31
C ARG A 713 15.57 -0.27 -15.40
N ILE A 714 16.52 -1.03 -15.97
CA ILE A 714 17.54 -1.76 -15.21
C ILE A 714 18.48 -0.78 -14.51
N GLU A 715 18.96 0.24 -15.22
CA GLU A 715 19.85 1.26 -14.65
C GLU A 715 19.17 2.01 -13.49
N PHE A 716 17.89 2.37 -13.64
CA PHE A 716 17.12 3.00 -12.57
C PHE A 716 17.00 2.12 -11.32
N THR A 717 16.66 0.84 -11.52
CA THR A 717 16.58 -0.13 -10.41
C THR A 717 17.94 -0.33 -9.73
N ARG A 718 19.02 -0.42 -10.51
CA ARG A 718 20.39 -0.54 -9.99
C ARG A 718 20.81 0.67 -9.18
N ASP A 719 20.52 1.88 -9.65
CA ASP A 719 20.86 3.10 -8.90
C ASP A 719 20.15 3.13 -7.55
N GLY A 720 18.88 2.68 -7.45
CA GLY A 720 18.18 2.52 -6.18
C GLY A 720 18.87 1.50 -5.25
N PHE A 721 19.25 0.36 -5.81
CA PHE A 721 19.94 -0.70 -5.06
C PHE A 721 21.28 -0.20 -4.49
N GLU A 722 22.05 0.54 -5.29
CA GLU A 722 23.33 1.10 -4.88
C GLU A 722 23.20 2.18 -3.78
N MET A 723 22.11 2.96 -3.75
CA MET A 723 21.86 3.86 -2.61
C MET A 723 21.68 3.07 -1.31
N GLY A 724 20.81 2.06 -1.31
CA GLY A 724 20.58 1.22 -0.15
C GLY A 724 21.84 0.51 0.32
N TRP A 725 22.60 -0.06 -0.62
CA TRP A 725 23.87 -0.72 -0.33
C TRP A 725 24.91 0.25 0.23
N ARG A 726 25.09 1.43 -0.37
CA ARG A 726 26.06 2.42 0.10
C ARG A 726 25.75 2.91 1.50
N GLN A 727 24.47 3.15 1.81
CA GLN A 727 24.05 3.50 3.17
C GLN A 727 24.38 2.38 4.14
N TYR A 728 23.95 1.15 3.85
CA TYR A 728 24.24 0.00 4.71
C TYR A 728 25.74 -0.20 4.93
N ASN A 729 26.51 -0.27 3.83
CA ASN A 729 27.96 -0.47 3.88
C ASN A 729 28.67 0.63 4.68
N PHE A 730 28.19 1.87 4.56
CA PHE A 730 28.73 2.98 5.33
C PHE A 730 28.44 2.85 6.82
N GLU A 731 27.19 2.51 7.16
CA GLU A 731 26.77 2.31 8.53
C GLU A 731 27.59 1.20 9.22
N VAL A 732 27.76 0.04 8.59
CA VAL A 732 28.51 -1.07 9.19
C VAL A 732 30.02 -0.85 9.26
N SER A 733 30.59 -0.12 8.30
CA SER A 733 32.05 0.02 8.19
C SER A 733 32.60 1.25 8.90
N TYR A 734 31.85 2.36 8.93
CA TYR A 734 32.43 3.68 9.26
C TYR A 734 31.74 4.43 10.41
N THR A 735 30.63 3.92 10.96
CA THR A 735 29.96 4.60 12.09
C THR A 735 30.50 4.22 13.47
N SER A 736 31.34 3.19 13.55
CA SER A 736 31.96 2.80 14.81
C SER A 736 32.98 3.85 15.28
N GLN A 737 33.07 4.08 16.59
CA GLN A 737 34.10 5.00 17.14
C GLN A 737 35.53 4.55 16.85
N LYS A 738 35.73 3.26 16.52
CA LYS A 738 37.02 2.66 16.18
C LYS A 738 37.36 2.77 14.69
N ALA A 739 36.42 3.20 13.85
CA ALA A 739 36.67 3.37 12.43
C ALA A 739 37.78 4.41 12.21
N ASP A 740 38.63 4.14 11.22
CA ASP A 740 39.69 5.04 10.81
C ASP A 740 39.09 6.35 10.29
N ALA A 741 39.60 7.48 10.78
CA ALA A 741 39.01 8.78 10.47
C ALA A 741 39.30 9.21 9.02
N GLN A 742 40.43 8.81 8.44
CA GLN A 742 40.77 9.11 7.05
C GLN A 742 39.89 8.31 6.08
N GLU A 743 39.68 7.01 6.36
CA GLU A 743 38.79 6.15 5.58
C GLU A 743 37.32 6.60 5.68
N THR A 744 36.87 6.96 6.89
CA THR A 744 35.51 7.49 7.12
C THR A 744 35.27 8.76 6.31
N LEU A 745 36.24 9.68 6.33
CA LEU A 745 36.18 10.93 5.55
C LEU A 745 36.09 10.65 4.05
N ALA A 746 36.96 9.78 3.52
CA ALA A 746 36.99 9.42 2.11
C ALA A 746 35.68 8.75 1.65
N ALA A 747 35.15 7.81 2.43
CA ALA A 747 33.90 7.11 2.13
C ALA A 747 32.70 8.07 2.14
N ALA A 748 32.65 9.00 3.11
CA ALA A 748 31.61 10.01 3.18
C ALA A 748 31.66 10.97 1.97
N ASP A 749 32.86 11.41 1.59
CA ASP A 749 33.07 12.26 0.40
C ASP A 749 32.65 11.55 -0.89
N GLU A 750 33.05 10.28 -1.06
CA GLU A 750 32.66 9.49 -2.23
C GLU A 750 31.14 9.37 -2.34
N HIS A 751 30.44 9.08 -1.23
CA HIS A 751 28.98 8.97 -1.22
C HIS A 751 28.31 10.32 -1.54
N LEU A 752 28.73 11.42 -0.91
CA LEU A 752 28.15 12.74 -1.17
C LEU A 752 28.35 13.17 -2.63
N MET A 753 29.52 12.88 -3.21
CA MET A 753 29.78 13.10 -4.63
C MET A 753 28.91 12.22 -5.52
N TRP A 754 28.72 10.95 -5.16
CA TRP A 754 27.82 10.05 -5.88
C TRP A 754 26.37 10.55 -5.84
N LEU A 755 25.89 10.98 -4.67
CA LEU A 755 24.53 11.48 -4.50
C LEU A 755 24.31 12.79 -5.27
N THR A 756 25.33 13.64 -5.37
CA THR A 756 25.29 14.86 -6.21
C THR A 756 25.06 14.49 -7.68
N ARG A 757 25.79 13.49 -8.21
CA ARG A 757 25.59 13.00 -9.57
C ARG A 757 24.19 12.41 -9.78
N MET A 758 23.64 11.72 -8.79
CA MET A 758 22.27 11.20 -8.87
C MET A 758 21.25 12.35 -8.92
N LYS A 759 21.40 13.38 -8.08
CA LYS A 759 20.55 14.58 -8.12
C LYS A 759 20.56 15.26 -9.49
N GLU A 760 21.72 15.32 -10.14
CA GLU A 760 21.88 15.89 -11.49
C GLU A 760 21.23 15.01 -12.57
N LYS A 761 21.48 13.69 -12.54
CA LYS A 761 20.91 12.72 -13.48
C LYS A 761 19.38 12.70 -13.44
N TYR A 762 18.82 12.78 -12.24
CA TYR A 762 17.38 12.65 -11.96
C TYR A 762 16.69 13.97 -11.66
N ALA A 763 17.27 15.09 -12.11
CA ALA A 763 16.71 16.41 -11.92
C ALA A 763 15.33 16.55 -12.62
N PRO A 764 14.41 17.38 -12.09
CA PRO A 764 13.14 17.66 -12.75
C PRO A 764 13.33 18.14 -14.20
N GLY A 765 12.49 17.65 -15.11
CA GLY A 765 12.54 18.00 -16.53
C GLY A 765 13.54 17.21 -17.37
N THR A 766 14.24 16.24 -16.77
CA THR A 766 15.05 15.26 -17.52
C THR A 766 14.18 14.11 -18.04
N TYR A 767 14.75 13.24 -18.89
CA TYR A 767 14.12 11.99 -19.32
C TYR A 767 13.84 11.04 -18.13
N TRP A 768 14.67 11.10 -17.09
CA TRP A 768 14.58 10.19 -15.96
C TRP A 768 13.48 10.61 -14.98
N PRO A 769 12.76 9.66 -14.37
CA PRO A 769 11.83 9.97 -13.29
C PRO A 769 12.58 10.51 -12.06
N THR A 770 11.87 11.24 -11.21
CA THR A 770 12.45 11.70 -9.94
C THR A 770 12.91 10.53 -9.10
N TYR A 771 14.19 10.52 -8.73
CA TYR A 771 14.81 9.44 -7.96
C TYR A 771 14.32 9.40 -6.51
N LEU A 772 14.35 10.55 -5.84
CA LEU A 772 13.77 10.80 -4.53
C LEU A 772 13.19 12.22 -4.50
N PRO A 773 12.16 12.50 -3.70
CA PRO A 773 11.69 13.86 -3.48
C PRO A 773 12.75 14.77 -2.90
N SER A 774 12.65 16.07 -3.16
CA SER A 774 13.60 17.08 -2.66
C SER A 774 13.78 17.03 -1.14
N TYR A 775 12.68 16.82 -0.39
CA TYR A 775 12.69 16.75 1.07
C TYR A 775 13.34 15.47 1.64
N TYR A 776 13.58 14.45 0.81
CA TYR A 776 14.25 13.22 1.20
C TYR A 776 15.76 13.29 1.15
N TYR A 777 16.32 14.04 0.19
CA TYR A 777 17.76 14.11 0.01
C TYR A 777 18.49 14.56 1.28
N ALA A 778 17.94 15.53 2.02
CA ALA A 778 18.52 15.99 3.28
C ALA A 778 18.63 14.85 4.32
N ARG A 779 17.69 13.89 4.32
CA ARG A 779 17.73 12.73 5.22
C ARG A 779 18.81 11.73 4.81
N VAL A 780 18.98 11.51 3.51
CA VAL A 780 20.04 10.63 2.97
C VAL A 780 21.42 11.25 3.20
N GLU A 781 21.56 12.57 3.05
CA GLU A 781 22.83 13.30 3.20
C GLU A 781 23.32 13.39 4.63
N LYS A 782 22.38 13.56 5.58
CA LYS A 782 22.70 13.92 6.96
C LYS A 782 23.69 12.95 7.63
N PRO A 783 23.53 11.62 7.61
CA PRO A 783 24.47 10.70 8.26
C PRO A 783 25.90 10.82 7.73
N PHE A 784 26.07 10.97 6.41
CA PHE A 784 27.38 11.10 5.77
C PHE A 784 28.02 12.46 6.07
N ALA A 785 27.24 13.54 6.03
CA ALA A 785 27.71 14.88 6.36
C ALA A 785 28.18 14.97 7.83
N GLU A 786 27.41 14.41 8.76
CA GLU A 786 27.79 14.35 10.17
C GLU A 786 29.04 13.50 10.41
N ALA A 787 29.14 12.34 9.76
CA ALA A 787 30.31 11.47 9.85
C ALA A 787 31.57 12.14 9.28
N LYS A 788 31.44 12.82 8.14
CA LYS A 788 32.51 13.62 7.53
C LYS A 788 33.03 14.70 8.49
N THR A 789 32.14 15.47 9.11
CA THR A 789 32.53 16.50 10.08
C THR A 789 33.26 15.90 11.28
N LYS A 790 32.70 14.84 11.90
CA LYS A 790 33.33 14.17 13.05
C LYS A 790 34.70 13.57 12.70
N ALA A 791 34.84 12.98 11.52
CA ALA A 791 36.09 12.43 11.05
C ALA A 791 37.17 13.51 10.86
N ALA A 792 36.80 14.64 10.23
CA ALA A 792 37.70 15.78 10.07
C ALA A 792 38.16 16.38 11.41
N GLU A 793 37.26 16.46 12.40
CA GLU A 793 37.59 16.89 13.76
C GLU A 793 38.60 15.94 14.43
N ARG A 794 38.40 14.62 14.31
CA ARG A 794 39.33 13.61 14.86
C ARG A 794 40.72 13.69 14.25
N LEU A 795 40.82 13.88 12.93
CA LEU A 795 42.08 14.06 12.23
C LEU A 795 42.78 15.35 12.66
N SER A 796 42.02 16.41 12.91
CA SER A 796 42.55 17.70 13.36
C SER A 796 42.99 17.69 14.83
N ALA A 797 42.36 16.85 15.66
CA ALA A 797 42.68 16.70 17.09
C ALA A 797 43.80 15.68 17.38
N GLY A 798 44.07 14.77 16.44
CA GLY A 798 45.12 13.75 16.54
C GLY A 798 46.44 14.10 15.84
N GLY A 799 46.57 15.34 15.34
CA GLY A 799 47.75 15.86 14.64
C GLY A 799 48.69 16.68 15.52
#